data_AF-A0AAD8PRS2-F1
#
_entry.id   AF-A0AAD8PRS2-F1
#
_cell.length_a   1.000
_cell.length_b   1.000
_cell.length_c   1.000
_cell.angle_alpha   90.00
_cell.angle_beta   90.00
_cell.angle_gamma   90.00
#
_symmetry.space_group_name_H-M   'P 1'
#
loop_
_entity.id
_entity.type
_entity.pdbx_description
1 polymer ?
#
loop_
_entity_poly.entity_id
_entity_poly.type
_entity_poly.pdbx_seq_one_letter_code
_entity_poly.pdbx_strand_id
1 'polypeptide(L)'
;MTVKPARGDRVRVPVRDLPSWIPSVPPFDSEETLDAAAVAADFLARLAAAVRDGDWDAFGALFADRCFWRDNLTLTFDKRTLHTRAAVVDAWRALAPRRRPSGLSADKDGRRMTMDAAWLEARPFGPLPRTSPSIIGADQRGRPEAQGLPRVEDGKVLDAVVVGGSCNGIANAIRLDAAGVEVAVFDTEARAGGNWSTKRYEGVVLHHPAFMIQLPLFPVPEGEGYPNYLTGQDLTRYYSSAVERLRLPFFGGVEVVGNAWDEGAGLWTVTVKDVATGAVARLRARNVVVSTGLVVSDQNSRMPALAGREAFAGPVQHTAAYRNPEAYRGRRVVVVGSGNSAHDVAATLARDGGVASRSPTVLLDFDGVAPLLARRYGGQTPIDTADFLEGALPLGLVLDGRIKVARGEARGFVERGLVVVDRQTGQERVVEADGVVLATGYEVMDLPRRYKEKGFVDADTADRLVNVNQNGVDAEGEQPGLTTFSGPTTMASTLPPKVERTTIAGSIEIPRMLHGLWQLAGGHDQDVDVAAAAEAMGPLIDVGLDGFDMADHYGPAELVVGRHNRTCSGRPITAFTKWCPPESGDRSFATAEAAVDLALRRMAQERVALMQYHVWDYSDDTYLCNLAHLGALQRQGKISHVGVTNVDAAHLELLLDSGYAIATNQVSCSVVDRRLVRGRMAGVCARRGVGVLAYGTLLGGFLSEKWVGAPEPTSVEGLNWSLRKYLRFIRAAGGWAAFQGVLKAVAAVAQKHGVRVAAVAMRWVLDIPVVKAVIVGARLSEESGKHTAGNLAVFGLSLDDEDRTAIAKAQEALADIPGDCGDEYRRAPFLTAAGDLSDHVKGGDGGRRRREVEEAVAAGGRVEYRTGSKWEPVAGYSRAVRVGSVIRVSGTTANPPAELMEQLAAVGGASARSQTVAVLDVIERAIRRLGGSMSDVVRTRVMIRREEDVAEVSEAHGWVFQCHGVRPANTLTTAGLIGDEMLVEIEAEAVVGSSESVLVVE
;
A
#
# COMPACT_ATOMS: atom_id res chain seq x y z
N MET A 1 3.95 -7.60 52.31
CA MET A 1 5.39 -7.36 52.56
C MET A 1 5.93 -6.55 51.39
N THR A 2 6.09 -5.25 51.60
CA THR A 2 6.56 -4.28 50.60
C THR A 2 8.06 -4.07 50.80
N VAL A 3 8.88 -4.53 49.85
CA VAL A 3 10.30 -4.15 49.80
C VAL A 3 10.41 -2.97 48.85
N LYS A 4 10.61 -1.76 49.39
CA LYS A 4 11.14 -0.62 48.63
C LYS A 4 12.59 -0.97 48.25
N PRO A 5 12.99 -0.94 46.98
CA PRO A 5 14.40 -1.04 46.64
C PRO A 5 15.14 0.19 47.17
N ALA A 6 16.30 -0.02 47.77
CA ALA A 6 17.17 1.05 48.23
C ALA A 6 17.63 1.91 47.04
N ARG A 7 17.72 3.23 47.24
CA ARG A 7 18.33 4.16 46.27
C ARG A 7 19.76 3.71 45.98
N GLY A 8 20.02 3.21 44.77
CA GLY A 8 21.37 2.94 44.29
C GLY A 8 21.50 1.74 43.35
N ASP A 9 20.63 0.74 43.46
CA ASP A 9 20.78 -0.49 42.68
C ASP A 9 20.04 -0.43 41.34
N ARG A 10 20.83 -0.42 40.25
CA ARG A 10 20.35 -0.45 38.86
C ARG A 10 19.53 -1.71 38.61
N VAL A 11 18.38 -1.57 37.96
CA VAL A 11 17.66 -2.70 37.36
C VAL A 11 18.50 -3.20 36.18
N ARG A 12 19.18 -4.34 36.33
CA ARG A 12 19.77 -5.07 35.21
C ARG A 12 18.64 -5.86 34.55
N VAL A 13 18.27 -5.49 33.33
CA VAL A 13 17.31 -6.24 32.51
C VAL A 13 18.13 -7.14 31.58
N PRO A 14 18.03 -8.48 31.70
CA PRO A 14 18.59 -9.40 30.71
C PRO A 14 18.04 -9.05 29.32
N VAL A 15 18.88 -9.10 28.28
CA VAL A 15 18.49 -8.74 26.90
C VAL A 15 17.35 -9.63 26.39
N ARG A 16 17.28 -10.88 26.87
CA ARG A 16 16.15 -11.80 26.61
C ARG A 16 14.80 -11.32 27.15
N ASP A 17 14.81 -10.44 28.14
CA ASP A 17 13.61 -9.86 28.76
C ASP A 17 13.24 -8.51 28.11
N LEU A 18 14.07 -8.00 27.19
CA LEU A 18 13.65 -6.97 26.24
C LEU A 18 12.65 -7.58 25.25
N PRO A 19 11.60 -6.85 24.86
CA PRO A 19 10.54 -7.38 24.01
C PRO A 19 11.07 -7.92 22.67
N SER A 20 11.25 -9.24 22.59
CA SER A 20 11.79 -9.99 21.44
C SER A 20 10.84 -10.07 20.23
N TRP A 21 9.71 -9.35 20.27
CA TRP A 21 8.68 -9.33 19.24
C TRP A 21 8.81 -8.14 18.26
N ILE A 22 9.88 -7.33 18.36
CA ILE A 22 10.21 -6.31 17.38
C ILE A 22 11.05 -6.97 16.26
N PRO A 23 10.58 -7.07 14.99
CA PRO A 23 11.15 -7.93 13.95
C PRO A 23 12.54 -7.52 13.37
N SER A 24 13.35 -6.77 14.12
CA SER A 24 14.57 -6.15 13.58
C SER A 24 15.71 -5.96 14.57
N VAL A 25 15.59 -6.42 15.81
CA VAL A 25 16.70 -6.37 16.77
C VAL A 25 17.60 -7.59 16.56
N PRO A 26 18.88 -7.44 16.17
CA PRO A 26 19.80 -8.57 16.06
C PRO A 26 19.96 -9.25 17.42
N PRO A 27 20.17 -10.59 17.48
CA PRO A 27 20.60 -11.23 18.70
C PRO A 27 21.97 -10.68 19.11
N PHE A 28 22.10 -10.27 20.38
CA PHE A 28 23.39 -9.84 20.94
C PHE A 28 24.15 -11.07 21.44
N ASP A 29 25.38 -11.28 20.96
CA ASP A 29 26.19 -12.48 21.20
C ASP A 29 26.86 -12.55 22.59
N SER A 30 26.76 -11.53 23.47
CA SER A 30 27.17 -11.68 24.88
C SER A 30 26.61 -10.60 25.81
N GLU A 31 26.21 -10.99 27.03
CA GLU A 31 25.60 -10.15 28.08
C GLU A 31 26.60 -9.56 29.09
N GLU A 32 27.91 -9.63 28.85
CA GLU A 32 28.89 -9.10 29.80
C GLU A 32 29.33 -7.68 29.43
N THR A 33 28.84 -6.69 30.20
CA THR A 33 29.43 -5.35 30.44
C THR A 33 28.98 -4.11 29.60
N LEU A 34 27.72 -3.99 29.20
CA LEU A 34 27.20 -2.70 28.71
C LEU A 34 26.82 -1.74 29.86
N ASP A 35 27.59 -0.66 30.04
CA ASP A 35 27.17 0.47 30.89
C ASP A 35 26.21 1.38 30.12
N ALA A 36 24.91 1.06 30.20
CA ALA A 36 23.86 1.80 29.50
C ALA A 36 23.88 3.32 29.76
N ALA A 37 24.33 3.76 30.94
CA ALA A 37 24.43 5.19 31.24
C ALA A 37 25.57 5.85 30.46
N ALA A 38 26.72 5.18 30.36
CA ALA A 38 27.85 5.66 29.56
C ALA A 38 27.51 5.70 28.06
N VAL A 39 26.81 4.67 27.56
CA VAL A 39 26.36 4.61 26.15
C VAL A 39 25.34 5.71 25.84
N ALA A 40 24.38 5.95 26.73
CA ALA A 40 23.41 7.03 26.55
C ALA A 40 24.08 8.41 26.59
N ALA A 41 25.02 8.62 27.50
CA ALA A 41 25.77 9.88 27.61
C ALA A 41 26.61 10.16 26.36
N ASP A 42 27.31 9.15 25.82
CA ASP A 42 28.07 9.26 24.56
C ASP A 42 27.16 9.61 23.39
N PHE A 43 26.04 8.89 23.24
CA PHE A 43 25.05 9.17 22.20
C PHE A 43 24.54 10.62 22.26
N LEU A 44 24.13 11.09 23.45
CA LEU A 44 23.62 12.44 23.64
C LEU A 44 24.68 13.51 23.35
N ALA A 45 25.93 13.29 23.76
CA ALA A 45 27.03 14.21 23.49
C ALA A 45 27.31 14.33 21.98
N ARG A 46 27.35 13.21 21.26
CA ARG A 46 27.57 13.18 19.81
C ARG A 46 26.39 13.79 19.04
N LEU A 47 25.16 13.52 19.48
CA LEU A 47 23.95 14.11 18.92
C LEU A 47 23.96 15.64 19.07
N ALA A 48 24.26 16.13 20.28
CA ALA A 48 24.35 17.55 20.57
C ALA A 48 25.44 18.24 19.75
N ALA A 49 26.60 17.60 19.59
CA ALA A 49 27.69 18.13 18.77
C ALA A 49 27.31 18.21 17.29
N ALA A 50 26.77 17.13 16.73
CA ALA A 50 26.37 17.08 15.33
C ALA A 50 25.30 18.15 14.99
N VAL A 51 24.31 18.35 15.86
CA VAL A 51 23.29 19.39 15.66
C VAL A 51 23.87 20.80 15.79
N ARG A 52 24.71 21.05 16.80
CA ARG A 52 25.32 22.37 17.02
C ARG A 52 26.24 22.77 15.87
N ASP A 53 27.03 21.84 15.39
CA ASP A 53 28.06 22.08 14.38
C ASP A 53 27.49 21.97 12.95
N GLY A 54 26.22 21.55 12.82
CA GLY A 54 25.54 21.34 11.54
C GLY A 54 26.09 20.17 10.73
N ASP A 55 26.74 19.21 11.41
CA ASP A 55 27.34 18.03 10.81
C ASP A 55 26.29 16.92 10.65
N TRP A 56 25.60 16.96 9.51
CA TRP A 56 24.51 16.03 9.21
C TRP A 56 24.98 14.60 8.89
N ASP A 57 26.26 14.42 8.56
CA ASP A 57 26.83 13.10 8.32
C ASP A 57 27.15 12.41 9.66
N ALA A 58 27.75 13.14 10.61
CA ALA A 58 27.92 12.68 11.99
C ALA A 58 26.58 12.44 12.68
N PHE A 59 25.58 13.30 12.42
CA PHE A 59 24.21 13.11 12.89
C PHE A 59 23.60 11.82 12.33
N GLY A 60 23.69 11.59 11.01
CA GLY A 60 23.17 10.39 10.36
C GLY A 60 23.81 9.10 10.88
N ALA A 61 25.11 9.13 11.18
CA ALA A 61 25.86 7.98 11.71
C ALA A 61 25.37 7.50 13.10
N LEU A 62 24.57 8.29 13.81
CA LEU A 62 23.96 7.92 15.09
C LEU A 62 22.75 6.99 14.95
N PHE A 63 22.19 6.85 13.75
CA PHE A 63 20.98 6.08 13.50
C PHE A 63 21.30 4.83 12.67
N ALA A 64 20.52 3.76 12.79
CA ALA A 64 20.55 2.64 11.83
C ALA A 64 19.81 3.01 10.53
N ASP A 65 20.08 2.30 9.42
CA ASP A 65 19.41 2.59 8.14
C ASP A 65 17.87 2.46 8.25
N ARG A 66 17.40 1.46 8.98
CA ARG A 66 15.99 1.30 9.38
C ARG A 66 15.76 1.88 10.78
N CYS A 67 15.65 3.20 10.87
CA CYS A 67 15.28 3.90 12.10
C CYS A 67 13.96 4.67 11.94
N PHE A 68 13.44 5.16 13.06
CA PHE A 68 12.29 6.05 13.12
C PHE A 68 12.66 7.27 13.96
N TRP A 69 12.25 8.46 13.51
CA TRP A 69 12.36 9.70 14.29
C TRP A 69 10.98 10.31 14.42
N ARG A 70 10.48 10.46 15.65
CA ARG A 70 9.23 11.15 15.90
C ARG A 70 9.50 12.60 16.29
N ASP A 71 9.15 13.52 15.40
CA ASP A 71 9.15 14.95 15.69
C ASP A 71 7.87 15.29 16.42
N ASN A 72 7.97 15.60 17.72
CA ASN A 72 6.86 16.03 18.55
C ASN A 72 6.91 17.55 18.70
N LEU A 73 6.33 18.28 17.74
CA LEU A 73 6.18 19.74 17.75
C LEU A 73 7.48 20.56 17.87
N THR A 74 8.65 19.93 17.79
CA THR A 74 9.92 20.54 18.23
C THR A 74 10.63 21.23 17.06
N LEU A 75 10.63 20.62 15.87
CA LEU A 75 11.27 21.22 14.69
C LEU A 75 10.25 21.81 13.73
N THR A 76 9.13 21.14 13.53
CA THR A 76 8.14 21.60 12.55
C THR A 76 6.88 22.21 13.15
N PHE A 77 6.67 22.12 14.46
CA PHE A 77 5.35 22.29 15.09
C PHE A 77 4.32 21.28 14.58
N ASP A 78 4.78 20.19 13.96
CA ASP A 78 3.95 19.08 13.50
C ASP A 78 4.29 17.83 14.32
N LYS A 79 3.33 16.92 14.48
CA LYS A 79 3.56 15.56 15.00
C LYS A 79 3.76 14.58 13.84
N ARG A 80 5.00 14.25 13.49
CA ARG A 80 5.31 13.34 12.37
C ARG A 80 6.36 12.30 12.71
N THR A 81 6.30 11.15 12.07
CA THR A 81 7.33 10.12 12.12
C THR A 81 8.12 10.14 10.81
N LEU A 82 9.44 10.20 10.89
CA LEU A 82 10.34 10.07 9.74
C LEU A 82 10.91 8.67 9.73
N HIS A 83 10.84 8.02 8.59
CA HIS A 83 11.26 6.63 8.42
C HIS A 83 12.58 6.60 7.66
N THR A 84 13.55 5.85 8.17
CA THR A 84 14.94 5.70 7.67
C THR A 84 15.90 6.83 8.04
N ARG A 85 17.20 6.48 8.12
CA ARG A 85 18.28 7.44 8.39
C ARG A 85 18.25 8.62 7.42
N ALA A 86 18.04 8.37 6.13
CA ALA A 86 18.09 9.39 5.10
C ALA A 86 17.00 10.47 5.30
N ALA A 87 15.75 10.05 5.52
CA ALA A 87 14.65 10.98 5.74
C ALA A 87 14.85 11.83 7.01
N VAL A 88 15.40 11.22 8.06
CA VAL A 88 15.74 11.91 9.32
C VAL A 88 16.79 12.99 9.09
N VAL A 89 17.88 12.64 8.39
CA VAL A 89 18.96 13.56 8.05
C VAL A 89 18.48 14.71 7.17
N ASP A 90 17.71 14.42 6.11
CA ASP A 90 17.21 15.43 5.17
C ASP A 90 16.28 16.44 5.84
N ALA A 91 15.39 15.96 6.71
CA ALA A 91 14.48 16.82 7.46
C ALA A 91 15.26 17.79 8.37
N TRP A 92 16.23 17.28 9.13
CA TRP A 92 17.06 18.10 10.01
C TRP A 92 17.90 19.10 9.22
N ARG A 93 18.53 18.66 8.12
CA ARG A 93 19.30 19.52 7.22
C ARG A 93 18.47 20.67 6.63
N ALA A 94 17.22 20.41 6.26
CA ALA A 94 16.32 21.42 5.71
C ALA A 94 15.77 22.40 6.76
N LEU A 95 15.48 21.92 7.98
CA LEU A 95 14.76 22.69 9.00
C LEU A 95 15.67 23.45 9.96
N ALA A 96 16.84 22.88 10.29
CA ALA A 96 17.76 23.48 11.25
C ALA A 96 18.15 24.93 10.93
N PRO A 97 18.38 25.35 9.65
CA PRO A 97 18.69 26.75 9.35
C PRO A 97 17.57 27.73 9.72
N ARG A 98 16.31 27.29 9.61
CA ARG A 98 15.12 28.11 9.90
C ARG A 98 14.74 28.09 11.37
N ARG A 99 14.91 26.94 12.02
CA ARG A 99 14.43 26.68 13.39
C ARG A 99 15.50 26.86 14.46
N ARG A 100 16.78 26.78 14.06
CA ARG A 100 17.97 27.01 14.89
C ARG A 100 17.93 26.27 16.24
N PRO A 101 17.70 24.93 16.24
CA PRO A 101 17.76 24.15 17.46
C PRO A 101 19.14 24.33 18.11
N SER A 102 19.16 24.72 19.39
CA SER A 102 20.39 25.04 20.12
C SER A 102 20.27 24.68 21.60
N GLY A 103 21.39 24.65 22.32
CA GLY A 103 21.40 24.38 23.76
C GLY A 103 21.18 22.91 24.13
N LEU A 104 21.27 21.98 23.17
CA LEU A 104 21.25 20.55 23.45
C LEU A 104 22.49 20.16 24.27
N SER A 105 22.26 19.62 25.45
CA SER A 105 23.29 19.17 26.37
C SER A 105 22.80 17.94 27.11
N ALA A 106 23.72 17.10 27.58
CA ALA A 106 23.36 16.11 28.57
C ALA A 106 23.21 16.81 29.93
N ASP A 107 22.24 16.40 30.74
CA ASP A 107 22.14 16.84 32.13
C ASP A 107 23.38 16.41 32.93
N LYS A 108 23.51 16.91 34.17
CA LYS A 108 24.71 16.68 35.01
C LYS A 108 25.05 15.20 35.23
N ASP A 109 24.06 14.31 35.11
CA ASP A 109 24.21 12.87 35.29
C ASP A 109 24.39 12.11 33.97
N GLY A 110 24.34 12.79 32.81
CA GLY A 110 24.48 12.19 31.48
C GLY A 110 23.26 11.38 31.03
N ARG A 111 22.11 11.55 31.70
CA ARG A 111 20.94 10.66 31.59
C ARG A 111 19.79 11.27 30.79
N ARG A 112 19.77 12.59 30.62
CA ARG A 112 18.71 13.29 29.89
C ARG A 112 19.30 14.31 28.95
N MET A 113 18.66 14.50 27.80
CA MET A 113 18.95 15.65 26.95
C MET A 113 18.19 16.85 27.50
N THR A 114 18.92 17.90 27.86
CA THR A 114 18.39 19.20 28.22
C THR A 114 18.57 20.15 27.05
N MET A 115 17.56 20.99 26.82
CA MET A 115 17.67 22.13 25.90
C MET A 115 17.70 23.39 26.76
N ASP A 116 18.47 24.41 26.36
CA ASP A 116 18.47 25.71 27.03
C ASP A 116 17.10 26.38 26.85
N ALA A 117 16.20 26.07 27.78
CA ALA A 117 14.82 26.54 27.82
C ALA A 117 14.69 27.78 28.70
N ALA A 118 15.75 28.59 28.83
CA ALA A 118 15.76 29.79 29.66
C ALA A 118 14.57 30.73 29.40
N TRP A 119 13.96 30.71 28.22
CA TRP A 119 12.75 31.50 27.92
C TRP A 119 11.45 30.92 28.54
N LEU A 120 11.32 29.60 28.66
CA LEU A 120 10.24 28.91 29.39
C LEU A 120 10.43 29.09 30.90
N GLU A 121 11.68 29.04 31.37
CA GLU A 121 12.03 29.33 32.76
C GLU A 121 11.90 30.82 33.12
N ALA A 122 12.07 31.73 32.16
CA ALA A 122 11.89 33.18 32.35
C ALA A 122 10.43 33.64 32.36
N ARG A 123 9.48 32.80 31.90
CA ARG A 123 8.03 33.04 32.00
C ARG A 123 7.34 31.80 32.58
N PRO A 124 7.55 31.50 33.88
CA PRO A 124 6.90 30.36 34.50
C PRO A 124 5.38 30.53 34.43
N PHE A 125 4.65 29.43 34.21
CA PHE A 125 3.20 29.43 34.39
C PHE A 125 2.88 29.90 35.81
N GLY A 126 2.34 31.10 35.92
CA GLY A 126 1.92 31.71 37.17
C GLY A 126 0.69 31.01 37.76
N PRO A 127 0.42 31.19 39.06
CA PRO A 127 -0.79 30.68 39.67
C PRO A 127 -2.03 31.34 39.03
N LEU A 128 -3.09 30.55 38.87
CA LEU A 128 -4.43 31.05 38.55
C LEU A 128 -5.30 31.01 39.83
N PRO A 129 -6.19 31.99 40.07
CA PRO A 129 -6.51 33.16 39.24
C PRO A 129 -5.35 34.13 39.01
N ARG A 130 -5.29 34.68 37.79
CA ARG A 130 -4.27 35.65 37.39
C ARG A 130 -4.36 36.93 38.25
N THR A 131 -3.24 37.35 38.83
CA THR A 131 -3.16 38.55 39.69
C THR A 131 -2.57 39.77 38.98
N SER A 132 -1.86 39.57 37.86
CA SER A 132 -1.37 40.68 37.04
C SER A 132 -2.52 41.37 36.30
N PRO A 133 -2.43 42.68 36.01
CA PRO A 133 -3.40 43.38 35.17
C PRO A 133 -3.64 42.65 33.83
N SER A 134 -4.89 42.66 33.36
CA SER A 134 -5.30 42.09 32.07
C SER A 134 -6.23 43.05 31.34
N ILE A 135 -6.21 43.01 30.00
CA ILE A 135 -7.09 43.82 29.16
C ILE A 135 -8.55 43.36 29.24
N ILE A 136 -8.77 42.09 29.61
CA ILE A 136 -10.09 41.60 30.02
C ILE A 136 -10.24 41.86 31.51
N GLY A 137 -11.10 42.82 31.84
CA GLY A 137 -11.37 43.24 33.22
C GLY A 137 -11.80 42.08 34.13
N ALA A 138 -11.48 42.18 35.41
CA ALA A 138 -11.78 41.14 36.41
C ALA A 138 -13.29 40.85 36.55
N ASP A 139 -14.14 41.83 36.24
CA ASP A 139 -15.60 41.71 36.25
C ASP A 139 -16.16 40.83 35.11
N GLN A 140 -15.35 40.62 34.05
CA GLN A 140 -15.67 39.79 32.88
C GLN A 140 -14.99 38.42 32.91
N ARG A 141 -14.27 38.10 34.00
CA ARG A 141 -13.52 36.86 34.19
C ARG A 141 -14.24 35.92 35.16
N GLY A 142 -14.13 34.62 34.89
CA GLY A 142 -14.70 33.57 35.73
C GLY A 142 -16.22 33.43 35.64
N ARG A 143 -16.83 33.88 34.54
CA ARG A 143 -18.24 33.63 34.26
C ARG A 143 -18.33 32.43 33.31
N PRO A 144 -18.84 31.27 33.75
CA PRO A 144 -18.96 30.10 32.88
C PRO A 144 -20.18 30.18 31.97
N GLU A 145 -21.04 31.17 32.15
CA GLU A 145 -22.28 31.39 31.41
C GLU A 145 -22.16 32.61 30.48
N ALA A 146 -23.13 32.76 29.58
CA ALA A 146 -23.18 33.86 28.63
C ALA A 146 -23.22 35.21 29.35
N GLN A 147 -22.32 36.12 28.96
CA GLN A 147 -22.15 37.42 29.59
C GLN A 147 -22.14 38.59 28.58
N GLY A 148 -22.54 38.32 27.33
CA GLY A 148 -22.50 39.26 26.23
C GLY A 148 -21.12 39.38 25.57
N LEU A 149 -20.99 40.34 24.65
CA LEU A 149 -19.73 40.64 23.97
C LEU A 149 -18.65 41.13 24.96
N PRO A 150 -17.38 40.80 24.72
CA PRO A 150 -16.28 41.28 25.55
C PRO A 150 -16.12 42.79 25.44
N ARG A 151 -15.94 43.45 26.58
CA ARG A 151 -15.52 44.87 26.66
C ARG A 151 -14.00 44.91 26.72
N VAL A 152 -13.39 45.26 25.60
CA VAL A 152 -11.95 45.50 25.44
C VAL A 152 -11.76 46.98 25.11
N GLU A 153 -10.83 47.67 25.78
CA GLU A 153 -10.53 49.07 25.49
C GLU A 153 -10.08 49.26 24.03
N ASP A 154 -10.51 50.35 23.40
CA ASP A 154 -10.16 50.67 22.02
C ASP A 154 -8.64 50.74 21.82
N GLY A 155 -8.16 50.07 20.78
CA GLY A 155 -6.73 50.02 20.43
C GLY A 155 -5.89 49.00 21.22
N LYS A 156 -6.46 48.30 22.22
CA LYS A 156 -5.78 47.16 22.86
C LYS A 156 -5.83 45.93 21.96
N VAL A 157 -4.81 45.08 22.09
CA VAL A 157 -4.59 43.89 21.27
C VAL A 157 -4.50 42.68 22.18
N LEU A 158 -5.33 41.66 21.93
CA LEU A 158 -5.22 40.35 22.54
C LEU A 158 -3.98 39.63 21.99
N ASP A 159 -3.29 38.86 22.81
CA ASP A 159 -2.25 37.97 22.32
C ASP A 159 -2.85 36.73 21.64
N ALA A 160 -4.01 36.27 22.10
CA ALA A 160 -4.71 35.14 21.49
C ALA A 160 -6.25 35.23 21.60
N VAL A 161 -6.94 34.78 20.56
CA VAL A 161 -8.37 34.45 20.60
C VAL A 161 -8.52 32.93 20.47
N VAL A 162 -9.24 32.31 21.41
CA VAL A 162 -9.53 30.87 21.38
C VAL A 162 -10.99 30.66 20.95
N VAL A 163 -11.19 29.85 19.91
CA VAL A 163 -12.52 29.52 19.35
C VAL A 163 -12.94 28.13 19.80
N GLY A 164 -14.02 28.04 20.56
CA GLY A 164 -14.48 26.83 21.25
C GLY A 164 -14.04 26.84 22.72
N GLY A 165 -14.99 26.68 23.64
CA GLY A 165 -14.81 26.71 25.09
C GLY A 165 -15.24 25.40 25.77
N SER A 166 -14.96 24.28 25.11
CA SER A 166 -15.02 22.93 25.69
C SER A 166 -13.63 22.48 26.13
N CYS A 167 -13.40 21.18 26.32
CA CYS A 167 -12.15 20.59 26.83
C CYS A 167 -10.86 21.26 26.33
N ASN A 168 -10.63 21.30 25.01
CA ASN A 168 -9.42 21.84 24.41
C ASN A 168 -9.29 23.36 24.60
N GLY A 169 -10.41 24.07 24.46
CA GLY A 169 -10.45 25.53 24.61
C GLY A 169 -10.13 25.98 26.02
N ILE A 170 -10.73 25.31 27.01
CA ILE A 170 -10.47 25.60 28.43
C ILE A 170 -9.05 25.18 28.82
N ALA A 171 -8.54 24.05 28.33
CA ALA A 171 -7.14 23.67 28.56
C ALA A 171 -6.15 24.70 28.00
N ASN A 172 -6.39 25.19 26.78
CA ASN A 172 -5.60 26.27 26.16
C ASN A 172 -5.71 27.57 26.97
N ALA A 173 -6.91 27.94 27.40
CA ALA A 173 -7.13 29.14 28.21
C ALA A 173 -6.35 29.10 29.53
N ILE A 174 -6.36 27.96 30.23
CA ILE A 174 -5.60 27.78 31.47
C ILE A 174 -4.10 27.98 31.23
N ARG A 175 -3.53 27.33 30.21
CA ARG A 175 -2.10 27.44 29.92
C ARG A 175 -1.70 28.84 29.47
N LEU A 176 -2.48 29.46 28.59
CA LEU A 176 -2.20 30.81 28.08
C LEU A 176 -2.33 31.86 29.19
N ASP A 177 -3.41 31.85 29.96
CA ASP A 177 -3.63 32.83 31.03
C ASP A 177 -2.61 32.65 32.17
N ALA A 178 -2.24 31.40 32.51
CA ALA A 178 -1.17 31.13 33.46
C ALA A 178 0.19 31.65 32.95
N ALA A 179 0.45 31.64 31.64
CA ALA A 179 1.65 32.23 31.04
C ALA A 179 1.59 33.77 30.94
N GLY A 180 0.53 34.41 31.43
CA GLY A 180 0.35 35.86 31.39
C GLY A 180 -0.08 36.41 30.03
N VAL A 181 -0.57 35.56 29.14
CA VAL A 181 -1.03 35.92 27.78
C VAL A 181 -2.40 36.59 27.86
N GLU A 182 -2.61 37.69 27.14
CA GLU A 182 -3.94 38.31 27.01
C GLU A 182 -4.83 37.48 26.07
N VAL A 183 -5.69 36.65 26.66
CA VAL A 183 -6.53 35.68 25.93
C VAL A 183 -8.02 35.92 26.15
N ALA A 184 -8.84 35.61 25.15
CA ALA A 184 -10.30 35.51 25.27
C ALA A 184 -10.81 34.24 24.58
N VAL A 185 -11.74 33.53 25.22
CA VAL A 185 -12.33 32.28 24.72
C VAL A 185 -13.78 32.52 24.33
N PHE A 186 -14.17 32.14 23.12
CA PHE A 186 -15.54 32.27 22.62
C PHE A 186 -16.17 30.92 22.32
N ASP A 187 -17.41 30.70 22.74
CA ASP A 187 -18.21 29.54 22.33
C ASP A 187 -19.64 29.94 22.02
N THR A 188 -20.23 29.24 21.05
CA THR A 188 -21.66 29.38 20.70
C THR A 188 -22.59 28.83 21.78
N GLU A 189 -22.12 27.85 22.56
CA GLU A 189 -22.84 27.39 23.74
C GLU A 189 -22.83 28.46 24.82
N ALA A 190 -23.98 28.66 25.46
CA ALA A 190 -24.12 29.63 26.54
C ALA A 190 -23.22 29.30 27.73
N ARG A 191 -22.85 28.02 27.91
CA ARG A 191 -22.02 27.56 29.03
C ARG A 191 -20.74 26.89 28.57
N ALA A 192 -19.64 27.06 29.32
CA ALA A 192 -18.40 26.35 29.09
C ALA A 192 -18.61 24.82 29.12
N GLY A 193 -18.14 24.13 28.07
CA GLY A 193 -18.41 22.71 27.88
C GLY A 193 -19.88 22.34 27.65
N GLY A 194 -20.76 23.30 27.36
CA GLY A 194 -22.20 23.09 27.21
C GLY A 194 -22.56 22.05 26.14
N ASN A 195 -21.72 21.93 25.10
CA ASN A 195 -21.89 20.99 24.00
C ASN A 195 -22.05 19.53 24.45
N TRP A 196 -21.43 19.14 25.57
CA TRP A 196 -21.56 17.81 26.15
C TRP A 196 -22.95 17.52 26.74
N SER A 197 -23.64 18.56 27.19
CA SER A 197 -24.99 18.48 27.78
C SER A 197 -26.11 18.81 26.78
N THR A 198 -25.85 19.67 25.78
CA THR A 198 -26.89 20.20 24.89
C THR A 198 -26.91 19.57 23.49
N LYS A 199 -25.76 19.11 22.99
CA LYS A 199 -25.62 18.56 21.61
C LYS A 199 -25.45 17.04 21.56
N ARG A 200 -25.31 16.39 22.71
CA ARG A 200 -25.19 14.93 22.84
C ARG A 200 -26.49 14.34 23.38
N TYR A 201 -26.60 13.02 23.31
CA TYR A 201 -27.69 12.29 23.97
C TYR A 201 -27.50 12.29 25.49
N GLU A 202 -28.60 12.21 26.23
CA GLU A 202 -28.62 12.39 27.68
C GLU A 202 -27.74 11.37 28.43
N GLY A 203 -27.66 10.14 27.91
CA GLY A 203 -26.85 9.05 28.49
C GLY A 203 -25.37 9.04 28.13
N VAL A 204 -24.82 10.11 27.53
CA VAL A 204 -23.40 10.15 27.12
C VAL A 204 -22.47 10.08 28.34
N VAL A 205 -21.51 9.16 28.29
CA VAL A 205 -20.50 8.98 29.35
C VAL A 205 -19.12 8.75 28.73
N LEU A 206 -18.08 9.29 29.36
CA LEU A 206 -16.71 8.99 28.95
C LEU A 206 -16.27 7.63 29.47
N HIS A 207 -15.68 6.82 28.60
CA HIS A 207 -15.19 5.47 28.93
C HIS A 207 -13.76 5.49 29.49
N HIS A 208 -13.25 6.67 29.84
CA HIS A 208 -11.97 6.85 30.52
C HIS A 208 -12.23 7.31 31.96
N PRO A 209 -11.44 6.82 32.93
CA PRO A 209 -11.56 7.24 34.32
C PRO A 209 -11.19 8.73 34.48
N ALA A 210 -11.75 9.37 35.51
CA ALA A 210 -11.67 10.82 35.74
C ALA A 210 -10.23 11.34 35.81
N PHE A 211 -9.30 10.52 36.31
CA PHE A 211 -7.89 10.90 36.38
C PHE A 211 -7.24 11.09 35.00
N MET A 212 -7.76 10.47 33.93
CA MET A 212 -7.29 10.65 32.55
C MET A 212 -7.93 11.85 31.85
N ILE A 213 -8.97 12.47 32.43
CA ILE A 213 -9.77 13.55 31.82
C ILE A 213 -9.43 14.92 32.44
N GLN A 214 -8.28 15.02 33.11
CA GLN A 214 -7.91 16.23 33.86
C GLN A 214 -7.47 17.38 32.95
N LEU A 215 -7.93 18.58 33.27
CA LEU A 215 -7.44 19.83 32.72
C LEU A 215 -6.08 20.19 33.32
N PRO A 216 -5.22 20.90 32.56
CA PRO A 216 -3.94 21.37 33.08
C PRO A 216 -4.16 22.24 34.31
N LEU A 217 -3.38 22.02 35.38
CA LEU A 217 -3.46 22.78 36.65
C LEU A 217 -4.83 22.71 37.36
N PHE A 218 -5.76 21.86 36.92
CA PHE A 218 -7.10 21.77 37.49
C PHE A 218 -7.62 20.33 37.40
N PRO A 219 -7.15 19.40 38.27
CA PRO A 219 -7.65 18.04 38.28
C PRO A 219 -9.15 17.98 38.56
N VAL A 220 -9.81 16.88 38.19
CA VAL A 220 -11.21 16.64 38.57
C VAL A 220 -11.30 16.63 40.10
N PRO A 221 -12.10 17.51 40.74
CA PRO A 221 -12.12 17.63 42.19
C PRO A 221 -12.60 16.36 42.90
N GLU A 222 -11.78 15.82 43.79
CA GLU A 222 -12.18 14.70 44.66
C GLU A 222 -13.21 15.16 45.70
N GLY A 223 -14.17 14.29 46.04
CA GLY A 223 -15.18 14.57 47.07
C GLY A 223 -16.33 15.50 46.65
N GLU A 224 -16.33 16.05 45.43
CA GLU A 224 -17.40 16.94 44.93
C GLU A 224 -18.52 16.20 44.17
N GLY A 225 -18.60 14.88 44.32
CA GLY A 225 -19.64 14.05 43.73
C GLY A 225 -19.46 13.76 42.23
N TYR A 226 -18.28 14.00 41.66
CA TYR A 226 -17.96 13.54 40.31
C TYR A 226 -17.83 12.00 40.29
N PRO A 227 -18.52 11.30 39.37
CA PRO A 227 -18.30 9.87 39.18
C PRO A 227 -16.91 9.62 38.57
N ASN A 228 -16.40 8.40 38.72
CA ASN A 228 -15.13 8.04 38.07
C ASN A 228 -15.23 8.06 36.54
N TYR A 229 -16.42 7.93 35.96
CA TYR A 229 -16.69 8.07 34.53
C TYR A 229 -17.68 9.20 34.31
N LEU A 230 -17.18 10.35 33.84
CA LEU A 230 -17.95 11.59 33.77
C LEU A 230 -19.03 11.50 32.69
N THR A 231 -20.27 11.86 33.05
CA THR A 231 -21.36 12.06 32.10
C THR A 231 -21.19 13.37 31.33
N GLY A 232 -21.99 13.58 30.28
CA GLY A 232 -22.03 14.86 29.57
C GLY A 232 -22.32 16.06 30.48
N GLN A 233 -23.20 15.88 31.46
CA GLN A 233 -23.51 16.92 32.46
C GLN A 233 -22.34 17.17 33.42
N ASP A 234 -21.66 16.10 33.87
CA ASP A 234 -20.47 16.21 34.71
C ASP A 234 -19.34 16.96 34.01
N LEU A 235 -19.15 16.73 32.70
CA LEU A 235 -18.17 17.46 31.90
C LEU A 235 -18.49 18.94 31.81
N THR A 236 -19.74 19.31 31.48
CA THR A 236 -20.17 20.71 31.48
C THR A 236 -19.96 21.35 32.85
N ARG A 237 -20.30 20.64 33.95
CA ARG A 237 -20.07 21.10 35.32
C ARG A 237 -18.58 21.29 35.62
N TYR A 238 -17.74 20.33 35.23
CA TYR A 238 -16.29 20.35 35.46
C TYR A 238 -15.60 21.51 34.73
N TYR A 239 -15.87 21.69 33.43
CA TYR A 239 -15.29 22.79 32.65
C TYR A 239 -15.80 24.16 33.12
N SER A 240 -17.08 24.26 33.49
CA SER A 240 -17.64 25.48 34.09
C SER A 240 -16.95 25.83 35.41
N SER A 241 -16.70 24.83 36.26
CA SER A 241 -15.99 25.03 37.53
C SER A 241 -14.55 25.51 37.33
N ALA A 242 -13.86 25.01 36.31
CA ALA A 242 -12.52 25.49 35.95
C ALA A 242 -12.55 26.97 35.55
N VAL A 243 -13.53 27.39 34.73
CA VAL A 243 -13.71 28.80 34.37
C VAL A 243 -13.93 29.67 35.60
N GLU A 244 -14.85 29.29 36.49
CA GLU A 244 -15.17 30.04 37.71
C GLU A 244 -13.97 30.17 38.66
N ARG A 245 -13.39 29.03 39.05
CA ARG A 245 -12.37 28.97 40.11
C ARG A 245 -11.04 29.56 39.67
N LEU A 246 -10.68 29.40 38.40
CA LEU A 246 -9.45 29.96 37.84
C LEU A 246 -9.66 31.36 37.25
N ARG A 247 -10.88 31.90 37.29
CA ARG A 247 -11.26 33.21 36.74
C ARG A 247 -10.84 33.38 35.27
N LEU A 248 -11.15 32.38 34.44
CA LEU A 248 -10.78 32.37 33.02
C LEU A 248 -11.62 33.38 32.21
N PRO A 249 -11.06 33.98 31.14
CA PRO A 249 -11.74 34.95 30.27
C PRO A 249 -12.62 34.26 29.21
N PHE A 250 -13.68 33.60 29.64
CA PHE A 250 -14.64 32.86 28.78
C PHE A 250 -15.90 33.68 28.46
N PHE A 251 -16.33 33.65 27.21
CA PHE A 251 -17.51 34.34 26.70
C PHE A 251 -18.41 33.33 25.96
N GLY A 252 -19.38 32.76 26.68
CA GLY A 252 -20.38 31.86 26.12
C GLY A 252 -21.50 32.60 25.38
N GLY A 253 -22.17 31.92 24.45
CA GLY A 253 -23.19 32.51 23.59
C GLY A 253 -22.65 33.52 22.58
N VAL A 254 -21.36 33.42 22.23
CA VAL A 254 -20.69 34.32 21.29
C VAL A 254 -20.06 33.51 20.15
N GLU A 255 -20.53 33.76 18.94
CA GLU A 255 -20.04 33.15 17.71
C GLU A 255 -18.90 33.98 17.12
N VAL A 256 -17.78 33.34 16.75
CA VAL A 256 -16.77 33.97 15.91
C VAL A 256 -17.20 33.82 14.45
N VAL A 257 -17.67 34.91 13.85
CA VAL A 257 -18.29 34.91 12.51
C VAL A 257 -17.34 35.26 11.38
N GLY A 258 -16.11 35.69 11.70
CA GLY A 258 -15.08 35.94 10.70
C GLY A 258 -13.77 36.41 11.31
N ASN A 259 -12.69 36.27 10.57
CA ASN A 259 -11.40 36.89 10.90
C ASN A 259 -10.69 37.35 9.62
N ALA A 260 -9.79 38.33 9.74
CA ALA A 260 -8.98 38.85 8.64
C ALA A 260 -7.57 39.18 9.12
N TRP A 261 -6.56 38.70 8.39
CA TRP A 261 -5.15 38.99 8.67
C TRP A 261 -4.72 40.32 8.05
N ASP A 262 -4.03 41.15 8.84
CA ASP A 262 -3.43 42.41 8.40
C ASP A 262 -1.90 42.22 8.38
N GLU A 263 -1.33 42.01 7.19
CA GLU A 263 0.12 41.77 7.02
C GLU A 263 0.96 42.96 7.49
N GLY A 264 0.50 44.19 7.29
CA GLY A 264 1.23 45.39 7.66
C GLY A 264 1.31 45.60 9.17
N ALA A 265 0.24 45.22 9.89
CA ALA A 265 0.20 45.30 11.35
C ALA A 265 0.69 44.02 12.06
N GLY A 266 0.71 42.89 11.36
CA GLY A 266 0.95 41.58 11.95
C GLY A 266 -0.14 41.17 12.95
N LEU A 267 -1.40 41.53 12.68
CA LEU A 267 -2.54 41.32 13.58
C LEU A 267 -3.76 40.75 12.85
N TRP A 268 -4.52 39.91 13.54
CA TRP A 268 -5.86 39.51 13.16
C TRP A 268 -6.89 40.53 13.60
N THR A 269 -7.87 40.80 12.74
CA THR A 269 -9.16 41.39 13.11
C THR A 269 -10.17 40.26 13.22
N VAL A 270 -10.67 39.98 14.42
CA VAL A 270 -11.63 38.91 14.69
C VAL A 270 -13.01 39.51 14.93
N THR A 271 -14.01 39.08 14.16
CA THR A 271 -15.40 39.54 14.28
C THR A 271 -16.19 38.52 15.11
N VAL A 272 -16.76 38.98 16.22
CA VAL A 272 -17.58 38.18 17.13
C VAL A 272 -19.01 38.69 17.16
N LYS A 273 -19.97 37.77 17.27
CA LYS A 273 -21.41 38.04 17.28
C LYS A 273 -22.05 37.40 18.51
N ASP A 274 -22.79 38.18 19.27
CA ASP A 274 -23.63 37.67 20.34
C ASP A 274 -24.81 36.91 19.74
N VAL A 275 -24.97 35.64 20.11
CA VAL A 275 -25.95 34.73 19.50
C VAL A 275 -27.38 35.15 19.84
N ALA A 276 -27.62 35.70 21.03
CA ALA A 276 -28.96 36.04 21.51
C ALA A 276 -29.45 37.38 20.95
N THR A 277 -28.58 38.39 20.93
CA THR A 277 -28.93 39.77 20.54
C THR A 277 -28.59 40.08 19.09
N GLY A 278 -27.68 39.32 18.47
CA GLY A 278 -27.15 39.59 17.14
C GLY A 278 -26.14 40.73 17.09
N ALA A 279 -25.80 41.36 18.22
CA ALA A 279 -24.79 42.42 18.30
C ALA A 279 -23.41 41.91 17.84
N VAL A 280 -22.63 42.79 17.21
CA VAL A 280 -21.32 42.44 16.64
C VAL A 280 -20.22 43.33 17.22
N ALA A 281 -19.07 42.75 17.55
CA ALA A 281 -17.85 43.47 17.90
C ALA A 281 -16.66 42.97 17.07
N ARG A 282 -15.63 43.83 16.94
CA ARG A 282 -14.36 43.50 16.28
C ARG A 282 -13.22 43.63 17.27
N LEU A 283 -12.41 42.59 17.36
CA LEU A 283 -11.27 42.49 18.27
C LEU A 283 -9.98 42.41 17.47
N ARG A 284 -8.88 42.99 17.99
CA ARG A 284 -7.54 42.82 17.42
C ARG A 284 -6.79 41.77 18.21
N ALA A 285 -6.18 40.80 17.53
CA ALA A 285 -5.44 39.72 18.19
C ALA A 285 -4.16 39.36 17.43
N ARG A 286 -3.12 38.87 18.13
CA ARG A 286 -1.90 38.36 17.47
C ARG A 286 -2.08 36.95 16.92
N ASN A 287 -2.85 36.12 17.62
CA ASN A 287 -3.06 34.71 17.28
C ASN A 287 -4.55 34.34 17.35
N VAL A 288 -4.97 33.38 16.52
CA VAL A 288 -6.28 32.73 16.58
C VAL A 288 -6.07 31.23 16.76
N VAL A 289 -6.64 30.66 17.82
CA VAL A 289 -6.51 29.25 18.21
C VAL A 289 -7.86 28.57 18.04
N VAL A 290 -7.98 27.67 17.08
CA VAL A 290 -9.24 26.95 16.81
C VAL A 290 -9.29 25.66 17.62
N SER A 291 -10.17 25.62 18.63
CA SER A 291 -10.30 24.53 19.62
C SER A 291 -11.67 23.81 19.55
N THR A 292 -12.29 23.75 18.37
CA THR A 292 -13.66 23.23 18.19
C THR A 292 -13.79 21.70 18.20
N GLY A 293 -12.67 20.97 18.27
CA GLY A 293 -12.65 19.50 18.34
C GLY A 293 -13.26 18.80 17.11
N LEU A 294 -13.62 17.51 17.27
CA LEU A 294 -14.43 16.77 16.29
C LEU A 294 -15.83 17.37 16.25
N VAL A 295 -16.19 17.97 15.11
CA VAL A 295 -17.56 18.48 14.91
C VAL A 295 -18.49 17.30 14.79
N VAL A 296 -19.43 17.18 15.71
CA VAL A 296 -20.43 16.12 15.73
C VAL A 296 -21.81 16.73 15.53
N SER A 297 -22.45 16.41 14.41
CA SER A 297 -23.76 16.96 14.03
C SER A 297 -24.50 16.03 13.07
N ASP A 298 -25.77 16.35 12.81
CA ASP A 298 -26.56 15.67 11.76
C ASP A 298 -25.95 15.89 10.37
N GLN A 299 -25.28 17.03 10.14
CA GLN A 299 -24.68 17.39 8.84
C GLN A 299 -23.52 16.49 8.42
N ASN A 300 -22.92 15.75 9.35
CA ASN A 300 -21.81 14.83 9.08
C ASN A 300 -22.05 13.45 9.69
N SER A 301 -23.31 13.07 9.86
CA SER A 301 -23.68 11.73 10.31
C SER A 301 -23.53 10.73 9.18
N ARG A 302 -22.80 9.63 9.41
CA ARG A 302 -22.60 8.60 8.38
C ARG A 302 -23.81 7.67 8.33
N MET A 303 -24.77 7.97 7.47
CA MET A 303 -25.97 7.15 7.27
C MET A 303 -25.67 5.99 6.30
N PRO A 304 -25.75 4.71 6.72
CA PRO A 304 -25.55 3.58 5.81
C PRO A 304 -26.71 3.45 4.82
N ALA A 305 -26.40 3.21 3.55
CA ALA A 305 -27.37 2.97 2.47
C ALA A 305 -27.94 1.54 2.55
N LEU A 306 -28.76 1.26 3.58
CA LEU A 306 -29.42 -0.02 3.77
C LEU A 306 -30.67 -0.12 2.87
N ALA A 307 -30.73 -1.15 2.03
CA ALA A 307 -31.88 -1.39 1.13
C ALA A 307 -33.17 -1.67 1.92
N GLY A 308 -34.35 -1.39 1.34
CA GLY A 308 -35.64 -1.71 1.93
C GLY A 308 -36.09 -0.78 3.06
N ARG A 309 -35.47 0.41 3.20
CA ARG A 309 -35.80 1.38 4.26
C ARG A 309 -37.29 1.72 4.29
N GLU A 310 -37.90 1.85 3.12
CA GLU A 310 -39.32 2.13 2.90
C GLU A 310 -40.26 1.04 3.42
N ALA A 311 -39.80 -0.22 3.51
CA ALA A 311 -40.59 -1.32 4.04
C ALA A 311 -40.64 -1.33 5.58
N PHE A 312 -39.73 -0.64 6.26
CA PHE A 312 -39.66 -0.59 7.71
C PHE A 312 -40.39 0.63 8.29
N ALA A 313 -41.52 0.39 8.97
CA ALA A 313 -42.35 1.46 9.53
C ALA A 313 -41.84 2.02 10.87
N GLY A 314 -40.89 1.35 11.53
CA GLY A 314 -40.33 1.78 12.81
C GLY A 314 -39.41 3.01 12.71
N PRO A 315 -39.17 3.73 13.84
CA PRO A 315 -38.25 4.87 13.86
C PRO A 315 -36.82 4.44 13.57
N VAL A 316 -36.11 5.24 12.76
CA VAL A 316 -34.68 5.08 12.45
C VAL A 316 -33.99 6.41 12.71
N GLN A 317 -33.04 6.45 13.65
CA GLN A 317 -32.28 7.67 14.00
C GLN A 317 -30.78 7.40 14.06
N HIS A 318 -29.97 8.37 13.65
CA HIS A 318 -28.54 8.38 13.95
C HIS A 318 -28.29 8.93 15.36
N THR A 319 -27.19 8.51 16.00
CA THR A 319 -26.79 9.00 17.34
C THR A 319 -26.57 10.52 17.45
N ALA A 320 -26.47 11.23 16.32
CA ALA A 320 -26.46 12.69 16.28
C ALA A 320 -27.82 13.33 16.60
N ALA A 321 -28.90 12.69 16.13
CA ALA A 321 -30.29 13.11 16.29
C ALA A 321 -30.97 12.43 17.51
N TYR A 322 -30.48 11.26 17.93
CA TYR A 322 -30.94 10.59 19.14
C TYR A 322 -30.66 11.45 20.38
N ARG A 323 -31.64 11.59 21.27
CA ARG A 323 -31.53 12.34 22.53
C ARG A 323 -31.76 11.46 23.76
N ASN A 324 -32.82 10.66 23.74
CA ASN A 324 -33.26 9.86 24.88
C ASN A 324 -34.04 8.60 24.40
N PRO A 325 -34.34 7.63 25.28
CA PRO A 325 -34.97 6.38 24.87
C PRO A 325 -36.49 6.45 24.71
N GLU A 326 -37.15 7.60 24.92
CA GLU A 326 -38.60 7.70 25.05
C GLU A 326 -39.34 7.20 23.79
N ALA A 327 -38.89 7.60 22.61
CA ALA A 327 -39.45 7.18 21.32
C ALA A 327 -39.30 5.67 21.03
N TYR A 328 -38.52 4.96 21.84
CA TYR A 328 -38.17 3.55 21.68
C TYR A 328 -38.66 2.68 22.85
N ARG A 329 -39.36 3.25 23.83
CA ARG A 329 -39.85 2.52 25.01
C ARG A 329 -40.82 1.41 24.60
N GLY A 330 -40.59 0.19 25.10
CA GLY A 330 -41.43 -0.99 24.83
C GLY A 330 -41.32 -1.53 23.41
N ARG A 331 -40.35 -1.07 22.62
CA ARG A 331 -40.05 -1.57 21.26
C ARG A 331 -38.83 -2.47 21.30
N ARG A 332 -38.76 -3.47 20.42
CA ARG A 332 -37.51 -4.20 20.17
C ARG A 332 -36.60 -3.31 19.36
N VAL A 333 -35.41 -3.01 19.87
CA VAL A 333 -34.50 -2.05 19.22
C VAL A 333 -33.21 -2.72 18.78
N VAL A 334 -32.79 -2.42 17.55
CA VAL A 334 -31.47 -2.80 17.05
C VAL A 334 -30.57 -1.57 17.00
N VAL A 335 -29.42 -1.64 17.68
CA VAL A 335 -28.37 -0.62 17.58
C VAL A 335 -27.32 -1.08 16.58
N VAL A 336 -27.05 -0.28 15.54
CA VAL A 336 -26.11 -0.60 14.46
C VAL A 336 -24.81 0.19 14.66
N GLY A 337 -23.74 -0.48 15.08
CA GLY A 337 -22.44 0.09 15.41
C GLY A 337 -21.79 -0.58 16.62
N SER A 338 -20.52 -0.29 16.86
CA SER A 338 -19.70 -0.94 17.91
C SER A 338 -18.77 0.03 18.66
N GLY A 339 -18.85 1.34 18.39
CA GLY A 339 -18.09 2.35 19.12
C GLY A 339 -18.80 2.81 20.40
N ASN A 340 -18.20 3.73 21.17
CA ASN A 340 -18.72 4.17 22.47
C ASN A 340 -20.21 4.56 22.43
N SER A 341 -20.65 5.31 21.40
CA SER A 341 -22.06 5.68 21.27
C SER A 341 -23.01 4.49 21.11
N ALA A 342 -22.58 3.40 20.48
CA ALA A 342 -23.41 2.20 20.36
C ALA A 342 -23.61 1.54 21.74
N HIS A 343 -22.56 1.51 22.55
CA HIS A 343 -22.60 0.97 23.91
C HIS A 343 -23.48 1.81 24.84
N ASP A 344 -23.33 3.15 24.85
CA ASP A 344 -24.12 4.03 25.71
C ASP A 344 -25.62 3.95 25.37
N VAL A 345 -25.94 3.98 24.07
CA VAL A 345 -27.31 3.88 23.58
C VAL A 345 -27.90 2.50 23.84
N ALA A 346 -27.13 1.42 23.60
CA ALA A 346 -27.57 0.07 23.90
C ALA A 346 -27.86 -0.09 25.40
N ALA A 347 -26.96 0.36 26.28
CA ALA A 347 -27.16 0.31 27.74
C ALA A 347 -28.42 1.07 28.19
N THR A 348 -28.70 2.21 27.57
CA THR A 348 -29.90 3.02 27.85
C THR A 348 -31.20 2.36 27.35
N LEU A 349 -31.13 1.59 26.27
CA LEU A 349 -32.27 0.90 25.64
C LEU A 349 -32.47 -0.56 26.13
N ALA A 350 -31.50 -1.14 26.84
CA ALA A 350 -31.38 -2.57 27.12
C ALA A 350 -32.34 -3.11 28.19
N ARG A 351 -33.65 -3.04 27.92
CA ARG A 351 -34.58 -4.04 28.46
C ARG A 351 -34.98 -5.11 27.44
N ASP A 352 -34.89 -4.86 26.12
CA ASP A 352 -35.19 -5.82 25.04
C ASP A 352 -34.42 -5.53 23.71
N GLY A 353 -33.16 -5.08 23.78
CA GLY A 353 -32.39 -4.60 22.60
C GLY A 353 -31.21 -5.49 22.17
N GLY A 354 -30.93 -5.56 20.86
CA GLY A 354 -29.77 -6.25 20.27
C GLY A 354 -28.78 -5.29 19.60
N VAL A 355 -27.48 -5.64 19.59
CA VAL A 355 -26.42 -4.86 18.92
C VAL A 355 -25.92 -5.60 17.68
N ALA A 356 -25.80 -4.90 16.56
CA ALA A 356 -25.23 -5.40 15.29
C ALA A 356 -24.07 -4.48 14.85
N SER A 357 -22.98 -5.04 14.31
CA SER A 357 -21.81 -4.24 13.92
C SER A 357 -21.56 -4.27 12.42
N ARG A 358 -21.27 -3.11 11.82
CA ARG A 358 -20.92 -3.04 10.38
C ARG A 358 -19.44 -3.37 10.09
N SER A 359 -18.59 -3.46 11.10
CA SER A 359 -17.15 -3.70 10.95
C SER A 359 -16.60 -4.50 12.14
N PRO A 360 -15.51 -5.28 11.97
CA PRO A 360 -14.93 -6.01 13.10
C PRO A 360 -14.51 -5.03 14.19
N THR A 361 -14.86 -5.31 15.43
CA THR A 361 -14.45 -4.49 16.58
C THR A 361 -14.09 -5.44 17.70
N VAL A 362 -12.93 -5.19 18.31
CA VAL A 362 -12.46 -6.00 19.42
C VAL A 362 -13.26 -5.59 20.65
N LEU A 363 -14.03 -6.52 21.20
CA LEU A 363 -14.60 -6.37 22.52
C LEU A 363 -13.57 -6.86 23.51
N LEU A 364 -13.09 -5.96 24.36
CA LEU A 364 -12.12 -6.25 25.40
C LEU A 364 -12.87 -6.35 26.72
N ASP A 365 -12.53 -7.37 27.51
CA ASP A 365 -12.97 -7.43 28.89
C ASP A 365 -12.38 -6.25 29.66
N PHE A 366 -13.26 -5.39 30.18
CA PHE A 366 -12.84 -4.15 30.81
C PHE A 366 -12.04 -4.41 32.09
N ASP A 367 -12.39 -5.44 32.86
CA ASP A 367 -11.66 -5.81 34.07
C ASP A 367 -10.25 -6.34 33.77
N GLY A 368 -10.06 -6.99 32.62
CA GLY A 368 -8.76 -7.42 32.13
C GLY A 368 -7.89 -6.28 31.55
N VAL A 369 -8.51 -5.29 30.91
CA VAL A 369 -7.78 -4.23 30.18
C VAL A 369 -7.61 -2.94 30.98
N ALA A 370 -8.51 -2.62 31.91
CA ALA A 370 -8.41 -1.41 32.73
C ALA A 370 -7.08 -1.30 33.51
N PRO A 371 -6.53 -2.38 34.12
CA PRO A 371 -5.22 -2.31 34.76
C PRO A 371 -4.08 -2.03 33.77
N LEU A 372 -4.17 -2.49 32.52
CA LEU A 372 -3.19 -2.26 31.45
C LEU A 372 -3.20 -0.81 30.97
N LEU A 373 -4.39 -0.23 30.76
CA LEU A 373 -4.57 1.17 30.40
C LEU A 373 -4.14 2.10 31.54
N ALA A 374 -4.51 1.76 32.78
CA ALA A 374 -4.15 2.53 33.95
C ALA A 374 -2.69 2.32 34.39
N ARG A 375 -2.00 1.24 33.98
CA ARG A 375 -0.63 0.92 34.43
C ARG A 375 0.36 2.07 34.24
N ARG A 376 0.23 2.83 33.16
CA ARG A 376 1.12 3.96 32.85
C ARG A 376 0.78 5.22 33.64
N TYR A 377 -0.50 5.46 33.90
CA TYR A 377 -1.01 6.69 34.52
C TYR A 377 -1.53 6.54 35.95
N GLY A 378 -1.45 5.33 36.52
CA GLY A 378 -1.96 4.96 37.85
C GLY A 378 -1.09 5.43 39.01
N GLY A 379 -0.37 6.55 38.85
CA GLY A 379 0.37 7.25 39.90
C GLY A 379 1.77 6.71 40.24
N GLN A 380 2.19 5.56 39.70
CA GLN A 380 3.55 5.04 39.91
C GLN A 380 4.60 5.65 38.95
N THR A 381 4.14 6.19 37.83
CA THR A 381 4.96 6.87 36.82
C THR A 381 4.54 8.35 36.80
N PRO A 382 5.50 9.29 36.88
CA PRO A 382 5.20 10.71 36.64
C PRO A 382 4.45 10.91 35.32
N ILE A 383 3.44 11.78 35.28
CA ILE A 383 2.56 11.95 34.10
C ILE A 383 3.37 12.33 32.86
N ASP A 384 4.34 13.22 32.99
CA ASP A 384 5.28 13.61 31.94
C ASP A 384 6.08 12.41 31.39
N THR A 385 6.47 11.48 32.26
CA THR A 385 7.14 10.24 31.85
C THR A 385 6.17 9.26 31.18
N ALA A 386 4.93 9.16 31.67
CA ALA A 386 3.89 8.33 31.07
C ALA A 386 3.52 8.82 29.66
N ASP A 387 3.34 10.13 29.48
CA ASP A 387 3.10 10.80 28.20
C ASP A 387 4.25 10.54 27.22
N PHE A 388 5.50 10.63 27.70
CA PHE A 388 6.69 10.34 26.89
C PHE A 388 6.74 8.88 26.43
N LEU A 389 6.49 7.93 27.35
CA LEU A 389 6.50 6.50 27.03
C LEU A 389 5.37 6.10 26.08
N GLU A 390 4.19 6.72 26.20
CA GLU A 390 3.10 6.53 25.26
C GLU A 390 3.42 7.14 23.88
N GLY A 391 3.97 8.36 23.87
CA GLY A 391 4.42 9.03 22.65
C GLY A 391 5.60 8.34 21.95
N ALA A 392 6.34 7.47 22.63
CA ALA A 392 7.48 6.74 22.07
C ALA A 392 7.13 5.39 21.41
N LEU A 393 5.88 4.91 21.54
CA LEU A 393 5.43 3.65 20.92
C LEU A 393 5.14 3.85 19.42
N PRO A 394 5.76 3.09 18.52
CA PRO A 394 5.44 3.14 17.09
C PRO A 394 4.00 2.67 16.86
N LEU A 395 3.20 3.47 16.15
CA LEU A 395 1.77 3.17 15.96
C LEU A 395 1.56 1.89 15.14
N GLY A 396 2.47 1.57 14.22
CA GLY A 396 2.43 0.31 13.45
C GLY A 396 2.41 -0.94 14.33
N LEU A 397 3.13 -0.94 15.47
CA LEU A 397 3.11 -2.03 16.45
C LEU A 397 1.79 -2.10 17.24
N VAL A 398 1.11 -0.96 17.41
CA VAL A 398 -0.23 -0.89 18.03
C VAL A 398 -1.31 -1.41 17.06
N LEU A 399 -1.11 -1.20 15.76
CA LEU A 399 -2.00 -1.67 14.69
C LEU A 399 -1.86 -3.19 14.44
N ASP A 400 -0.64 -3.72 14.48
CA ASP A 400 -0.38 -5.17 14.37
C ASP A 400 -1.03 -6.00 15.50
N GLY A 401 -1.27 -5.38 16.67
CA GLY A 401 -2.01 -6.00 17.78
C GLY A 401 -3.53 -6.11 17.57
N ARG A 402 -4.09 -5.56 16.48
CA ARG A 402 -5.53 -5.56 16.21
C ARG A 402 -5.98 -6.78 15.41
N ILE A 403 -5.94 -7.98 15.98
CA ILE A 403 -6.55 -9.16 15.36
C ILE A 403 -7.46 -9.93 16.33
N LYS A 404 -8.70 -10.13 15.86
CA LYS A 404 -9.80 -11.05 16.26
C LYS A 404 -10.81 -10.56 17.31
N VAL A 405 -12.04 -10.27 16.86
CA VAL A 405 -13.33 -10.90 17.27
C VAL A 405 -14.38 -10.72 16.13
N ALA A 406 -15.27 -11.70 15.93
CA ALA A 406 -16.33 -11.72 14.92
C ALA A 406 -17.69 -11.17 15.42
N ARG A 407 -18.53 -10.62 14.49
CA ARG A 407 -19.98 -10.94 14.26
C ARG A 407 -20.77 -9.88 13.45
N GLY A 408 -21.63 -10.38 12.55
CA GLY A 408 -22.88 -9.81 11.99
C GLY A 408 -22.91 -8.40 11.36
N GLU A 409 -22.85 -8.28 10.03
CA GLU A 409 -23.00 -7.05 9.23
C GLU A 409 -24.45 -6.77 8.80
N ALA A 410 -25.00 -5.60 9.10
CA ALA A 410 -26.33 -5.18 8.62
C ALA A 410 -26.33 -4.91 7.10
N ARG A 411 -27.29 -5.49 6.37
CA ARG A 411 -27.40 -5.40 4.90
C ARG A 411 -28.66 -4.72 4.38
N GLY A 412 -29.75 -4.72 5.14
CA GLY A 412 -31.01 -4.13 4.68
C GLY A 412 -32.11 -4.21 5.72
N PHE A 413 -33.21 -3.52 5.47
CA PHE A 413 -34.43 -3.56 6.24
C PHE A 413 -35.44 -4.50 5.57
N VAL A 414 -36.26 -5.14 6.41
CA VAL A 414 -37.47 -5.88 6.02
C VAL A 414 -38.62 -5.40 6.91
N GLU A 415 -39.86 -5.73 6.54
CA GLU A 415 -41.07 -5.29 7.24
C GLU A 415 -41.00 -5.50 8.77
N ARG A 416 -40.41 -6.61 9.21
CA ARG A 416 -40.32 -7.01 10.63
C ARG A 416 -38.96 -6.77 11.29
N GLY A 417 -37.99 -6.10 10.64
CA GLY A 417 -36.68 -5.87 11.25
C GLY A 417 -35.51 -5.61 10.28
N LEU A 418 -34.32 -6.08 10.65
CA LEU A 418 -33.05 -5.81 9.95
C LEU A 418 -32.39 -7.12 9.49
N VAL A 419 -31.98 -7.20 8.22
CA VAL A 419 -31.18 -8.31 7.68
C VAL A 419 -29.72 -8.13 8.09
N VAL A 420 -29.15 -9.17 8.71
CA VAL A 420 -27.76 -9.21 9.17
C VAL A 420 -27.06 -10.45 8.60
N VAL A 421 -25.88 -10.27 8.01
CA VAL A 421 -25.02 -11.33 7.47
C VAL A 421 -23.93 -11.67 8.47
N ASP A 422 -23.78 -12.95 8.83
CA ASP A 422 -22.59 -13.40 9.52
C ASP A 422 -21.37 -13.34 8.58
N ARG A 423 -20.36 -12.55 8.95
CA ARG A 423 -19.17 -12.34 8.10
C ARG A 423 -18.25 -13.56 7.99
N GLN A 424 -18.37 -14.55 8.86
CA GLN A 424 -17.58 -15.78 8.79
C GLN A 424 -18.26 -16.86 7.97
N THR A 425 -19.57 -16.99 8.11
CA THR A 425 -20.33 -18.05 7.42
C THR A 425 -21.02 -17.56 6.15
N GLY A 426 -21.13 -16.25 5.94
CA GLY A 426 -21.92 -15.64 4.86
C GLY A 426 -23.43 -15.78 5.07
N GLN A 427 -23.89 -16.36 6.18
CA GLN A 427 -25.29 -16.68 6.40
C GLN A 427 -26.09 -15.42 6.77
N GLU A 428 -27.21 -15.22 6.08
CA GLU A 428 -28.18 -14.17 6.39
C GLU A 428 -29.15 -14.61 7.49
N ARG A 429 -29.47 -13.67 8.38
CA ARG A 429 -30.59 -13.78 9.33
C ARG A 429 -31.33 -12.46 9.47
N VAL A 430 -32.63 -12.53 9.73
CA VAL A 430 -33.43 -11.36 10.10
C VAL A 430 -33.40 -11.18 11.61
N VAL A 431 -32.94 -10.02 12.06
CA VAL A 431 -33.07 -9.57 13.45
C VAL A 431 -34.37 -8.79 13.55
N GLU A 432 -35.38 -9.38 14.19
CA GLU A 432 -36.66 -8.71 14.35
C GLU A 432 -36.53 -7.46 15.24
N ALA A 433 -37.09 -6.34 14.79
CA ALA A 433 -36.98 -5.06 15.48
C ALA A 433 -38.19 -4.18 15.16
N ASP A 434 -38.57 -3.32 16.10
CA ASP A 434 -39.62 -2.31 15.95
C ASP A 434 -39.04 -0.88 15.97
N GLY A 435 -37.71 -0.74 16.12
CA GLY A 435 -36.96 0.50 15.95
C GLY A 435 -35.46 0.25 15.73
N VAL A 436 -34.77 1.20 15.07
CA VAL A 436 -33.32 1.11 14.81
C VAL A 436 -32.60 2.40 15.21
N VAL A 437 -31.45 2.26 15.87
CA VAL A 437 -30.53 3.38 16.14
C VAL A 437 -29.19 3.13 15.46
N LEU A 438 -28.75 4.08 14.64
CA LEU A 438 -27.52 4.03 13.88
C LEU A 438 -26.40 4.74 14.66
N ALA A 439 -25.46 3.96 15.19
CA ALA A 439 -24.23 4.42 15.83
C ALA A 439 -23.03 4.21 14.88
N THR A 440 -23.20 4.64 13.63
CA THR A 440 -22.34 4.29 12.50
C THR A 440 -21.18 5.26 12.28
N GLY A 441 -20.95 6.18 13.22
CA GLY A 441 -19.86 7.15 13.17
C GLY A 441 -20.20 8.40 12.36
N TYR A 442 -19.20 9.24 12.15
CA TYR A 442 -19.35 10.53 11.49
C TYR A 442 -18.44 10.59 10.26
N GLU A 443 -18.85 11.35 9.25
CA GLU A 443 -18.01 11.66 8.11
C GLU A 443 -16.86 12.57 8.53
N VAL A 444 -15.70 12.35 7.91
CA VAL A 444 -14.53 13.22 8.07
C VAL A 444 -14.84 14.54 7.39
N MET A 445 -14.98 15.61 8.16
CA MET A 445 -15.25 16.93 7.60
C MET A 445 -13.95 17.64 7.22
N ASP A 446 -13.87 18.18 6.01
CA ASP A 446 -12.86 19.15 5.59
C ASP A 446 -13.10 20.50 6.30
N LEU A 447 -12.48 20.67 7.47
CA LEU A 447 -12.62 21.88 8.28
C LEU A 447 -12.12 23.13 7.56
N PRO A 448 -10.93 23.15 6.92
CA PRO A 448 -10.48 24.27 6.09
C PRO A 448 -11.50 24.70 5.03
N ARG A 449 -12.00 23.75 4.23
CA ARG A 449 -13.01 24.03 3.21
C ARG A 449 -14.31 24.55 3.84
N ARG A 450 -14.78 23.94 4.93
CA ARG A 450 -15.97 24.41 5.64
C ARG A 450 -15.80 25.82 6.19
N TYR A 451 -14.62 26.16 6.72
CA TYR A 451 -14.31 27.50 7.19
C TYR A 451 -14.29 28.51 6.04
N LYS A 452 -13.77 28.13 4.86
CA LYS A 452 -13.85 28.92 3.62
C LYS A 452 -15.30 29.17 3.19
N GLU A 453 -16.10 28.10 3.09
CA GLU A 453 -17.51 28.17 2.67
C GLU A 453 -18.36 29.01 3.64
N LYS A 454 -18.00 29.01 4.93
CA LYS A 454 -18.65 29.85 5.95
C LYS A 454 -18.09 31.27 6.03
N GLY A 455 -17.07 31.61 5.24
CA GLY A 455 -16.40 32.91 5.30
C GLY A 455 -15.64 33.17 6.61
N PHE A 456 -15.33 32.12 7.37
CA PHE A 456 -14.58 32.23 8.62
C PHE A 456 -13.12 32.62 8.35
N VAL A 457 -12.53 32.07 7.29
CA VAL A 457 -11.22 32.48 6.74
C VAL A 457 -11.36 32.75 5.24
N ASP A 458 -10.51 33.62 4.70
CA ASP A 458 -10.43 33.84 3.25
C ASP A 458 -9.87 32.62 2.51
N ALA A 459 -9.95 32.63 1.18
CA ALA A 459 -9.54 31.51 0.35
C ALA A 459 -8.06 31.15 0.51
N ASP A 460 -7.17 32.14 0.58
CA ASP A 460 -5.73 31.94 0.69
C ASP A 460 -5.37 31.36 2.08
N THR A 461 -6.00 31.87 3.13
CA THR A 461 -5.86 31.35 4.50
C THR A 461 -6.44 29.94 4.60
N ALA A 462 -7.62 29.67 4.04
CA ALA A 462 -8.22 28.34 4.03
C ALA A 462 -7.35 27.31 3.31
N ASP A 463 -6.74 27.69 2.18
CA ASP A 463 -5.87 26.81 1.41
C ASP A 463 -4.52 26.56 2.14
N ARG A 464 -4.18 27.40 3.14
CA ARG A 464 -3.06 27.22 4.08
C ARG A 464 -3.42 26.46 5.36
N LEU A 465 -4.71 26.27 5.66
CA LEU A 465 -5.17 25.51 6.83
C LEU A 465 -5.19 24.01 6.52
N VAL A 466 -4.65 23.20 7.44
CA VAL A 466 -4.62 21.74 7.31
C VAL A 466 -5.65 21.10 8.25
N ASN A 467 -6.37 20.10 7.74
CA ASN A 467 -7.39 19.42 8.51
C ASN A 467 -6.79 18.39 9.49
N VAL A 468 -6.59 18.80 10.73
CA VAL A 468 -6.03 17.97 11.82
C VAL A 468 -6.97 16.87 12.35
N ASN A 469 -8.19 16.74 11.83
CA ASN A 469 -9.21 15.78 12.30
C ASN A 469 -9.34 14.50 11.45
N GLN A 470 -8.44 14.25 10.48
CA GLN A 470 -8.51 13.03 9.67
C GLN A 470 -7.80 11.86 10.36
N ASN A 471 -8.53 10.81 10.72
CA ASN A 471 -7.98 9.47 10.92
C ASN A 471 -7.69 8.85 9.53
N GLY A 472 -6.69 9.36 8.81
CA GLY A 472 -6.34 8.91 7.46
C GLY A 472 -4.94 8.36 7.42
N VAL A 473 -4.76 7.09 7.10
CA VAL A 473 -3.44 6.48 7.01
C VAL A 473 -2.62 7.22 5.94
N ASP A 474 -1.44 7.73 6.28
CA ASP A 474 -0.55 8.33 5.27
C ASP A 474 -0.03 7.28 4.29
N ALA A 475 0.76 7.71 3.30
CA ALA A 475 1.30 6.82 2.27
C ALA A 475 2.17 5.68 2.86
N GLU A 476 2.60 5.82 4.12
CA GLU A 476 3.47 4.90 4.85
C GLU A 476 2.73 3.92 5.78
N GLY A 477 1.41 4.04 5.97
CA GLY A 477 0.67 3.11 6.83
C GLY A 477 0.40 3.62 8.26
N GLU A 478 0.67 4.89 8.59
CA GLU A 478 0.44 5.44 9.94
C GLU A 478 -0.84 6.29 10.04
N GLN A 479 -1.58 6.19 11.15
CA GLN A 479 -2.58 7.22 11.46
C GLN A 479 -1.84 8.54 11.76
N PRO A 480 -2.21 9.69 11.18
CA PRO A 480 -1.55 10.95 11.43
C PRO A 480 -1.99 11.35 12.82
N GLY A 481 -1.09 11.22 13.79
CA GLY A 481 -1.34 11.87 15.07
C GLY A 481 -1.30 13.36 14.82
N LEU A 482 -2.45 14.06 14.80
CA LEU A 482 -2.58 15.53 14.84
C LEU A 482 -1.40 16.29 14.20
N THR A 483 -1.27 16.22 12.87
CA THR A 483 -0.15 16.82 12.12
C THR A 483 -0.64 17.94 11.23
N THR A 484 -0.05 19.13 11.41
CA THR A 484 0.00 20.22 10.44
C THR A 484 0.97 19.86 9.31
N PHE A 485 0.68 20.27 8.08
CA PHE A 485 1.63 20.29 6.96
C PHE A 485 1.88 21.77 6.65
N SER A 486 3.06 22.31 7.00
CA SER A 486 3.51 23.57 6.41
C SER A 486 4.26 23.28 5.10
N GLY A 487 3.51 23.19 4.01
CA GLY A 487 4.03 23.04 2.66
C GLY A 487 2.95 23.45 1.66
N PRO A 488 3.30 24.06 0.52
CA PRO A 488 2.32 24.66 -0.39
C PRO A 488 1.40 23.59 -0.95
N THR A 489 0.14 23.55 -0.50
CA THR A 489 -0.92 22.81 -1.19
C THR A 489 -1.25 23.63 -2.42
N THR A 490 -0.67 23.20 -3.52
CA THR A 490 -0.83 23.75 -4.85
C THR A 490 -2.29 24.04 -5.15
N MET A 491 -2.55 25.30 -5.54
CA MET A 491 -3.54 25.64 -6.55
C MET A 491 -3.65 24.49 -7.55
N ALA A 492 -4.86 24.20 -8.06
CA ALA A 492 -5.03 23.40 -9.27
C ALA A 492 -3.96 23.83 -10.25
N SER A 493 -2.93 22.99 -10.33
CA SER A 493 -1.72 23.39 -10.96
C SER A 493 -2.04 23.28 -12.42
N THR A 494 -1.90 24.39 -13.12
CA THR A 494 -1.72 24.35 -14.56
C THR A 494 -0.42 23.62 -14.95
N LEU A 495 0.35 23.10 -13.97
CA LEU A 495 1.44 22.16 -14.17
C LEU A 495 0.95 20.71 -14.00
N PRO A 496 1.34 19.79 -14.88
CA PRO A 496 0.98 18.38 -14.80
C PRO A 496 1.46 17.73 -13.49
N PRO A 497 0.81 16.64 -13.03
CA PRO A 497 1.26 15.88 -11.86
C PRO A 497 2.72 15.45 -12.00
N LYS A 498 3.49 15.51 -10.91
CA LYS A 498 4.87 15.02 -10.89
C LYS A 498 4.87 13.52 -11.16
N VAL A 499 5.68 13.07 -12.12
CA VAL A 499 5.84 11.65 -12.44
C VAL A 499 6.32 10.88 -11.22
N GLU A 500 5.58 9.83 -10.83
CA GLU A 500 6.05 8.88 -9.82
C GLU A 500 7.25 8.10 -10.36
N ARG A 501 8.28 7.92 -9.53
CA ARG A 501 9.45 7.12 -9.84
C ARG A 501 9.60 5.97 -8.85
N THR A 502 10.30 4.92 -9.26
CA THR A 502 10.64 3.79 -8.39
C THR A 502 12.02 3.27 -8.73
N THR A 503 12.58 2.42 -7.87
CA THR A 503 13.85 1.76 -8.12
C THR A 503 13.63 0.28 -8.44
N ILE A 504 14.28 -0.19 -9.51
CA ILE A 504 14.43 -1.63 -9.81
C ILE A 504 15.85 -2.07 -9.50
N ALA A 505 15.99 -3.33 -9.08
CA ALA A 505 17.27 -3.95 -8.73
C ALA A 505 18.12 -3.17 -7.70
N GLY A 506 17.50 -2.31 -6.89
CA GLY A 506 18.16 -1.47 -5.89
C GLY A 506 19.05 -0.35 -6.46
N SER A 507 19.18 -0.19 -7.78
CA SER A 507 20.13 0.77 -8.36
C SER A 507 19.68 1.52 -9.61
N ILE A 508 18.59 1.12 -10.28
CA ILE A 508 18.07 1.84 -11.45
C ILE A 508 16.78 2.53 -11.06
N GLU A 509 16.79 3.86 -11.03
CA GLU A 509 15.58 4.66 -10.88
C GLU A 509 14.87 4.82 -12.23
N ILE A 510 13.56 4.55 -12.26
CA ILE A 510 12.71 4.67 -13.45
C ILE A 510 11.42 5.41 -13.14
N PRO A 511 10.80 6.07 -14.14
CA PRO A 511 9.41 6.47 -14.03
C PRO A 511 8.53 5.21 -13.92
N ARG A 512 7.45 5.29 -13.13
CA ARG A 512 6.48 4.20 -12.99
C ARG A 512 5.60 4.01 -14.24
N MET A 513 5.86 4.77 -15.31
CA MET A 513 5.32 4.54 -16.65
C MET A 513 6.49 4.51 -17.65
N LEU A 514 6.62 3.39 -18.35
CA LEU A 514 7.60 3.21 -19.43
C LEU A 514 6.91 3.34 -20.79
N HIS A 515 7.62 3.91 -21.76
CA HIS A 515 7.17 3.96 -23.14
C HIS A 515 7.57 2.69 -23.89
N GLY A 516 6.58 1.89 -24.24
CA GLY A 516 6.79 0.69 -25.05
C GLY A 516 6.87 1.03 -26.54
N LEU A 517 7.97 0.66 -27.17
CA LEU A 517 8.26 1.00 -28.57
C LEU A 517 7.82 -0.07 -29.58
N TRP A 518 6.99 -1.04 -29.18
CA TRP A 518 6.48 -2.08 -30.08
C TRP A 518 5.60 -1.54 -31.22
N GLN A 519 5.11 -0.30 -31.12
CA GLN A 519 4.37 0.35 -32.21
C GLN A 519 5.27 0.68 -33.41
N LEU A 520 6.59 0.70 -33.22
CA LEU A 520 7.57 0.83 -34.30
C LEU A 520 7.90 -0.52 -34.97
N ALA A 521 7.38 -1.63 -34.44
CA ALA A 521 7.51 -2.94 -35.08
C ALA A 521 6.63 -3.00 -36.35
N GLY A 522 7.12 -3.70 -37.37
CA GLY A 522 6.36 -3.91 -38.61
C GLY A 522 4.96 -4.49 -38.33
N GLY A 523 3.94 -3.96 -39.01
CA GLY A 523 2.52 -4.30 -38.79
C GLY A 523 1.70 -3.20 -38.13
N HIS A 524 2.35 -2.14 -37.60
CA HIS A 524 1.72 -0.91 -37.15
C HIS A 524 1.98 0.26 -38.13
N ASP A 525 3.25 0.56 -38.40
CA ASP A 525 3.70 1.55 -39.39
C ASP A 525 4.81 0.90 -40.26
N GLN A 526 4.72 0.98 -41.58
CA GLN A 526 5.70 0.33 -42.48
C GLN A 526 6.92 1.22 -42.82
N ASP A 527 6.84 2.53 -42.55
CA ASP A 527 7.86 3.52 -42.89
C ASP A 527 8.15 4.47 -41.70
N VAL A 528 8.80 3.94 -40.65
CA VAL A 528 9.18 4.75 -39.48
C VAL A 528 10.40 5.62 -39.79
N ASP A 529 10.24 6.95 -39.77
CA ASP A 529 11.36 7.89 -39.78
C ASP A 529 12.04 7.92 -38.41
N VAL A 530 13.26 7.36 -38.35
CA VAL A 530 14.06 7.25 -37.12
C VAL A 530 14.43 8.63 -36.54
N ALA A 531 14.66 9.63 -37.39
CA ALA A 531 15.03 10.97 -36.92
C ALA A 531 13.82 11.65 -36.29
N ALA A 532 12.68 11.65 -36.98
CA ALA A 532 11.44 12.22 -36.46
C ALA A 532 10.98 11.52 -35.16
N ALA A 533 11.10 10.20 -35.09
CA ALA A 533 10.76 9.44 -33.89
C ALA A 533 11.66 9.78 -32.70
N ALA A 534 12.97 10.00 -32.93
CA ALA A 534 13.89 10.41 -31.88
C ALA A 534 13.57 11.82 -31.36
N GLU A 535 13.23 12.76 -32.25
CA GLU A 535 12.81 14.11 -31.86
C GLU A 535 11.50 14.10 -31.05
N ALA A 536 10.55 13.23 -31.42
CA ALA A 536 9.28 13.07 -30.70
C ALA A 536 9.42 12.54 -29.26
N MET A 537 10.59 11.98 -28.88
CA MET A 537 10.87 11.59 -27.49
C MET A 537 11.05 12.81 -26.57
N GLY A 538 11.52 13.94 -27.13
CA GLY A 538 11.89 15.13 -26.36
C GLY A 538 10.81 15.63 -25.40
N PRO A 539 9.57 15.88 -25.85
CA PRO A 539 8.48 16.34 -24.99
C PRO A 539 8.09 15.36 -23.88
N LEU A 540 8.28 14.06 -24.08
CA LEU A 540 8.00 13.02 -23.06
C LEU A 540 9.09 13.06 -21.96
N ILE A 541 10.35 13.21 -22.37
CA ILE A 541 11.48 13.32 -21.45
C ILE A 541 11.37 14.61 -20.62
N ASP A 542 10.97 15.72 -21.25
CA ASP A 542 10.85 17.03 -20.59
C ASP A 542 9.81 17.03 -19.45
N VAL A 543 8.83 16.11 -19.47
CA VAL A 543 7.85 15.94 -18.38
C VAL A 543 8.21 14.83 -17.39
N GLY A 544 9.40 14.22 -17.51
CA GLY A 544 9.90 13.18 -16.61
C GLY A 544 9.53 11.74 -16.99
N LEU A 545 8.99 11.52 -18.20
CA LEU A 545 8.77 10.18 -18.77
C LEU A 545 9.96 9.76 -19.64
N ASP A 546 11.11 9.60 -18.98
CA ASP A 546 12.42 9.33 -19.57
C ASP A 546 12.75 7.82 -19.68
N GLY A 547 11.76 6.94 -19.46
CA GLY A 547 11.91 5.48 -19.49
C GLY A 547 11.33 4.84 -20.74
N PHE A 548 12.11 4.01 -21.44
CA PHE A 548 11.74 3.37 -22.71
C PHE A 548 12.01 1.87 -22.70
N ASP A 549 11.04 1.07 -23.16
CA ASP A 549 11.15 -0.38 -23.28
C ASP A 549 10.99 -0.81 -24.75
N MET A 550 11.94 -1.59 -25.24
CA MET A 550 11.97 -2.12 -26.61
C MET A 550 12.46 -3.57 -26.64
N ALA A 551 12.67 -4.15 -27.82
CA ALA A 551 13.27 -5.48 -28.03
C ALA A 551 14.03 -5.52 -29.37
N ASP A 552 14.94 -6.47 -29.52
CA ASP A 552 15.76 -6.73 -30.71
C ASP A 552 14.96 -6.85 -32.04
N HIS A 553 13.71 -7.32 -31.96
CA HIS A 553 12.81 -7.53 -33.10
C HIS A 553 11.78 -6.40 -33.30
N TYR A 554 11.81 -5.33 -32.51
CA TYR A 554 10.89 -4.18 -32.65
C TYR A 554 11.34 -3.19 -33.72
N GLY A 555 11.62 -3.67 -34.94
CA GLY A 555 12.00 -2.84 -36.07
C GLY A 555 13.15 -1.86 -35.73
N PRO A 556 12.98 -0.55 -35.96
CA PRO A 556 14.02 0.44 -35.71
C PRO A 556 14.08 0.98 -34.26
N ALA A 557 13.36 0.41 -33.29
CA ALA A 557 13.26 0.97 -31.94
C ALA A 557 14.62 1.25 -31.25
N GLU A 558 15.56 0.30 -31.30
CA GLU A 558 16.91 0.49 -30.76
C GLU A 558 17.70 1.58 -31.50
N LEU A 559 17.46 1.75 -32.81
CA LEU A 559 18.09 2.78 -33.64
C LEU A 559 17.54 4.18 -33.32
N VAL A 560 16.25 4.30 -33.00
CA VAL A 560 15.62 5.55 -32.53
C VAL A 560 16.28 6.01 -31.23
N VAL A 561 16.41 5.11 -30.26
CA VAL A 561 17.11 5.40 -29.01
C VAL A 561 18.57 5.77 -29.24
N GLY A 562 19.28 5.07 -30.12
CA GLY A 562 20.65 5.45 -30.45
C GLY A 562 20.78 6.77 -31.19
N ARG A 563 19.80 7.14 -32.02
CA ARG A 563 19.75 8.46 -32.64
C ARG A 563 19.62 9.53 -31.55
N HIS A 564 18.65 9.39 -30.64
CA HIS A 564 18.48 10.29 -29.49
C HIS A 564 19.76 10.43 -28.66
N ASN A 565 20.38 9.32 -28.27
CA ASN A 565 21.60 9.33 -27.46
C ASN A 565 22.77 10.05 -28.14
N ARG A 566 22.87 10.01 -29.47
CA ARG A 566 23.91 10.73 -30.24
C ARG A 566 23.60 12.21 -30.43
N THR A 567 22.33 12.59 -30.55
CA THR A 567 21.93 13.96 -30.92
C THR A 567 21.51 14.82 -29.74
N CYS A 568 21.15 14.23 -28.60
CA CYS A 568 20.49 14.91 -27.48
C CYS A 568 21.19 14.63 -26.14
N SER A 569 22.50 14.85 -26.06
CA SER A 569 23.34 14.52 -24.87
C SER A 569 22.91 15.18 -23.55
N GLY A 570 22.12 16.25 -23.59
CA GLY A 570 21.58 16.94 -22.40
C GLY A 570 20.26 16.37 -21.84
N ARG A 571 19.71 15.30 -22.43
CA ARG A 571 18.43 14.69 -22.05
C ARG A 571 18.60 13.19 -21.80
N PRO A 572 19.14 12.79 -20.63
CA PRO A 572 19.39 11.38 -20.33
C PRO A 572 18.08 10.60 -20.28
N ILE A 573 18.14 9.34 -20.70
CA ILE A 573 17.01 8.41 -20.69
C ILE A 573 17.45 7.07 -20.08
N THR A 574 16.47 6.32 -19.57
CA THR A 574 16.66 4.92 -19.20
C THR A 574 16.02 4.03 -20.27
N ALA A 575 16.85 3.25 -20.96
CA ALA A 575 16.43 2.37 -22.05
C ALA A 575 16.60 0.90 -21.66
N PHE A 576 15.53 0.13 -21.79
CA PHE A 576 15.51 -1.32 -21.63
C PHE A 576 15.32 -1.98 -22.99
N THR A 577 16.06 -3.06 -23.23
CA THR A 577 15.87 -3.89 -24.43
C THR A 577 15.69 -5.35 -24.04
N LYS A 578 15.42 -6.19 -25.05
CA LYS A 578 15.27 -7.64 -24.87
C LYS A 578 16.06 -8.38 -25.92
N TRP A 579 16.56 -9.52 -25.52
CA TRP A 579 17.03 -10.56 -26.41
C TRP A 579 15.98 -11.66 -26.48
N CYS A 580 15.42 -11.87 -27.68
CA CYS A 580 14.38 -12.85 -27.96
C CYS A 580 14.90 -13.86 -29.00
N PRO A 581 15.93 -14.65 -28.68
CA PRO A 581 16.50 -15.59 -29.64
C PRO A 581 15.46 -16.65 -30.03
N PRO A 582 15.52 -17.17 -31.26
CA PRO A 582 14.73 -18.35 -31.63
C PRO A 582 15.26 -19.59 -30.90
N GLU A 583 14.37 -20.55 -30.67
CA GLU A 583 14.71 -21.87 -30.13
C GLU A 583 15.48 -22.66 -31.18
N SER A 584 16.81 -22.61 -31.07
CA SER A 584 17.72 -23.24 -32.03
C SER A 584 18.61 -24.30 -31.41
N GLY A 585 18.60 -24.42 -30.08
CA GLY A 585 19.61 -25.19 -29.34
C GLY A 585 20.97 -24.51 -29.22
N ASP A 586 21.11 -23.25 -29.65
CA ASP A 586 22.38 -22.52 -29.58
C ASP A 586 22.67 -22.02 -28.15
N ARG A 587 23.62 -22.71 -27.50
CA ARG A 587 24.07 -22.43 -26.13
C ARG A 587 25.38 -21.64 -26.08
N SER A 588 25.82 -21.05 -27.19
CA SER A 588 27.14 -20.42 -27.27
C SER A 588 27.19 -19.04 -26.61
N PHE A 589 28.29 -18.75 -25.90
CA PHE A 589 28.56 -17.42 -25.37
C PHE A 589 28.65 -16.36 -26.48
N ALA A 590 29.22 -16.72 -27.63
CA ALA A 590 29.41 -15.83 -28.77
C ALA A 590 28.09 -15.25 -29.30
N THR A 591 27.02 -16.04 -29.32
CA THR A 591 25.70 -15.56 -29.75
C THR A 591 25.10 -14.57 -28.74
N ALA A 592 25.20 -14.86 -27.45
CA ALA A 592 24.76 -13.95 -26.39
C ALA A 592 25.54 -12.63 -26.42
N GLU A 593 26.86 -12.70 -26.57
CA GLU A 593 27.74 -11.53 -26.67
C GLU A 593 27.42 -10.69 -27.91
N ALA A 594 27.26 -11.32 -29.08
CA ALA A 594 26.93 -10.63 -30.32
C ALA A 594 25.57 -9.91 -30.24
N ALA A 595 24.58 -10.50 -29.55
CA ALA A 595 23.29 -9.86 -29.33
C ALA A 595 23.40 -8.61 -28.45
N VAL A 596 24.16 -8.69 -27.34
CA VAL A 596 24.41 -7.56 -26.45
C VAL A 596 25.21 -6.46 -27.15
N ASP A 597 26.25 -6.81 -27.90
CA ASP A 597 27.09 -5.86 -28.63
C ASP A 597 26.30 -5.18 -29.77
N LEU A 598 25.36 -5.89 -30.40
CA LEU A 598 24.45 -5.30 -31.37
C LEU A 598 23.53 -4.27 -30.72
N ALA A 599 22.93 -4.60 -29.57
CA ALA A 599 22.06 -3.69 -28.82
C ALA A 599 22.81 -2.43 -28.36
N LEU A 600 24.01 -2.58 -27.79
CA LEU A 600 24.89 -1.47 -27.40
C LEU A 600 25.20 -0.54 -28.58
N ARG A 601 25.58 -1.10 -29.73
CA ARG A 601 25.85 -0.31 -30.95
C ARG A 601 24.61 0.41 -31.48
N ARG A 602 23.46 -0.27 -31.53
CA ARG A 602 22.21 0.31 -32.06
C ARG A 602 21.70 1.44 -31.17
N MET A 603 21.67 1.22 -29.85
CA MET A 603 21.26 2.22 -28.85
C MET A 603 22.33 3.27 -28.55
N ALA A 604 23.54 3.14 -29.10
CA ALA A 604 24.66 4.06 -28.85
C ALA A 604 24.96 4.23 -27.35
N GLN A 605 25.07 3.12 -26.62
CA GLN A 605 25.35 3.09 -25.18
C GLN A 605 26.55 2.19 -24.88
N GLU A 606 27.28 2.49 -23.82
CA GLU A 606 28.40 1.67 -23.34
C GLU A 606 27.93 0.49 -22.47
N ARG A 607 26.73 0.60 -21.89
CA ARG A 607 26.14 -0.43 -21.03
C ARG A 607 24.63 -0.46 -21.19
N VAL A 608 24.06 -1.67 -21.29
CA VAL A 608 22.61 -1.88 -21.27
C VAL A 608 22.11 -1.77 -19.83
N ALA A 609 21.13 -0.90 -19.56
CA ALA A 609 20.58 -0.73 -18.21
C ALA A 609 19.88 -2.01 -17.72
N LEU A 610 18.99 -2.57 -18.53
CA LEU A 610 18.30 -3.83 -18.27
C LEU A 610 18.21 -4.62 -19.57
N MET A 611 18.82 -5.81 -19.58
CA MET A 611 18.69 -6.78 -20.68
C MET A 611 17.68 -7.85 -20.27
N GLN A 612 16.53 -7.90 -20.95
CA GLN A 612 15.48 -8.87 -20.65
C GLN A 612 15.56 -10.08 -21.59
N TYR A 613 15.40 -11.29 -21.07
CA TYR A 613 15.39 -12.52 -21.87
C TYR A 613 13.98 -13.09 -22.03
N HIS A 614 13.57 -13.42 -23.26
CA HIS A 614 12.31 -14.12 -23.52
C HIS A 614 12.55 -15.62 -23.66
N VAL A 615 11.91 -16.42 -22.80
CA VAL A 615 11.91 -17.88 -22.91
C VAL A 615 10.68 -18.34 -23.68
N TRP A 616 10.87 -18.90 -24.87
CA TRP A 616 9.77 -19.37 -25.72
C TRP A 616 9.34 -20.81 -25.46
N ASP A 617 10.24 -21.68 -25.02
CA ASP A 617 9.93 -23.08 -24.70
C ASP A 617 10.78 -23.53 -23.51
N TYR A 618 10.14 -23.91 -22.41
CA TYR A 618 10.84 -24.38 -21.21
C TYR A 618 11.46 -25.77 -21.38
N SER A 619 10.95 -26.56 -22.32
CA SER A 619 11.52 -27.87 -22.63
C SER A 619 12.87 -27.75 -23.35
N ASP A 620 13.21 -26.59 -23.91
CA ASP A 620 14.54 -26.28 -24.45
C ASP A 620 15.40 -25.57 -23.40
N ASP A 621 16.30 -26.31 -22.74
CA ASP A 621 17.22 -25.81 -21.71
C ASP A 621 18.28 -24.80 -22.20
N THR A 622 18.24 -24.38 -23.47
CA THR A 622 19.09 -23.32 -24.02
C THR A 622 18.97 -22.01 -23.24
N TYR A 623 17.78 -21.68 -22.71
CA TYR A 623 17.59 -20.44 -21.94
C TYR A 623 18.42 -20.39 -20.66
N LEU A 624 18.69 -21.54 -20.01
CA LEU A 624 19.52 -21.61 -18.82
C LEU A 624 20.96 -21.18 -19.16
N CYS A 625 21.52 -21.71 -20.24
CA CYS A 625 22.86 -21.36 -20.71
C CYS A 625 22.93 -19.88 -21.09
N ASN A 626 21.93 -19.38 -21.82
CA ASN A 626 21.89 -17.99 -22.24
C ASN A 626 21.77 -17.01 -21.06
N LEU A 627 20.97 -17.32 -20.04
CA LEU A 627 20.91 -16.51 -18.81
C LEU A 627 22.25 -16.52 -18.05
N ALA A 628 22.97 -17.65 -18.03
CA ALA A 628 24.31 -17.71 -17.44
C ALA A 628 25.30 -16.82 -18.19
N HIS A 629 25.24 -16.82 -19.54
CA HIS A 629 26.04 -15.95 -20.39
C HIS A 629 25.71 -14.46 -20.20
N LEU A 630 24.42 -14.11 -20.08
CA LEU A 630 24.02 -12.75 -19.73
C LEU A 630 24.55 -12.33 -18.35
N GLY A 631 24.57 -13.24 -17.37
CA GLY A 631 25.20 -13.00 -16.07
C GLY A 631 26.72 -12.79 -16.16
N ALA A 632 27.40 -13.50 -17.07
CA ALA A 632 28.81 -13.24 -17.38
C ALA A 632 29.02 -11.85 -18.02
N LEU A 633 28.18 -11.48 -19.00
CA LEU A 633 28.22 -10.16 -19.64
C LEU A 633 27.88 -9.02 -18.67
N GLN A 634 27.05 -9.30 -17.66
CA GLN A 634 26.82 -8.39 -16.52
C GLN A 634 28.10 -8.18 -15.70
N ARG A 635 28.80 -9.26 -15.33
CA ARG A 635 30.10 -9.16 -14.62
C ARG A 635 31.18 -8.46 -15.43
N GLN A 636 31.13 -8.55 -16.75
CA GLN A 636 32.01 -7.81 -17.66
C GLN A 636 31.63 -6.33 -17.81
N GLY A 637 30.51 -5.89 -17.22
CA GLY A 637 30.06 -4.50 -17.25
C GLY A 637 29.28 -4.09 -18.50
N LYS A 638 29.02 -5.00 -19.45
CA LYS A 638 28.20 -4.73 -20.65
C LYS A 638 26.71 -4.60 -20.33
N ILE A 639 26.25 -5.23 -19.26
CA ILE A 639 24.86 -5.20 -18.77
C ILE A 639 24.87 -4.75 -17.30
N SER A 640 23.92 -3.91 -16.91
CA SER A 640 23.78 -3.53 -15.48
C SER A 640 22.95 -4.57 -14.73
N HIS A 641 21.79 -4.94 -15.28
CA HIS A 641 20.89 -5.94 -14.69
C HIS A 641 20.26 -6.85 -15.75
N VAL A 642 19.96 -8.08 -15.36
CA VAL A 642 19.25 -9.06 -16.20
C VAL A 642 17.80 -9.15 -15.73
N GLY A 643 16.87 -9.09 -16.69
CA GLY A 643 15.45 -9.36 -16.47
C GLY A 643 14.98 -10.53 -17.31
N VAL A 644 13.74 -10.94 -17.12
CA VAL A 644 13.05 -11.91 -17.98
C VAL A 644 11.73 -11.31 -18.47
N THR A 645 11.19 -11.85 -19.56
CA THR A 645 9.88 -11.47 -20.07
C THR A 645 9.03 -12.71 -20.31
N ASN A 646 7.75 -12.59 -19.97
CA ASN A 646 6.78 -13.67 -19.99
C ASN A 646 7.33 -14.93 -19.32
N VAL A 647 7.95 -14.87 -18.15
CA VAL A 647 8.30 -16.10 -17.42
C VAL A 647 7.20 -16.41 -16.41
N ASP A 648 6.71 -17.66 -16.37
CA ASP A 648 5.67 -18.05 -15.41
C ASP A 648 6.21 -18.17 -13.98
N ALA A 649 5.34 -18.30 -12.98
CA ALA A 649 5.75 -18.24 -11.58
C ALA A 649 6.62 -19.44 -11.18
N ALA A 650 6.39 -20.62 -11.76
CA ALA A 650 7.15 -21.83 -11.45
C ALA A 650 8.58 -21.74 -12.02
N HIS A 651 8.72 -21.27 -13.26
CA HIS A 651 10.02 -21.09 -13.89
C HIS A 651 10.78 -19.89 -13.33
N LEU A 652 10.09 -18.84 -12.88
CA LEU A 652 10.74 -17.75 -12.15
C LEU A 652 11.32 -18.25 -10.82
N GLU A 653 10.57 -19.02 -10.03
CA GLU A 653 11.10 -19.65 -8.81
C GLU A 653 12.27 -20.58 -9.13
N LEU A 654 12.15 -21.43 -10.16
CA LEU A 654 13.22 -22.32 -10.61
C LEU A 654 14.50 -21.58 -10.95
N LEU A 655 14.42 -20.48 -11.71
CA LEU A 655 15.57 -19.65 -12.06
C LEU A 655 16.21 -19.03 -10.82
N LEU A 656 15.41 -18.46 -9.92
CA LEU A 656 15.92 -17.84 -8.71
C LEU A 656 16.56 -18.87 -7.75
N ASP A 657 15.98 -20.07 -7.63
CA ASP A 657 16.51 -21.17 -6.83
C ASP A 657 17.78 -21.78 -7.44
N SER A 658 17.92 -21.67 -8.76
CA SER A 658 19.17 -22.01 -9.46
C SER A 658 20.26 -20.94 -9.30
N GLY A 659 19.97 -19.81 -8.64
CA GLY A 659 20.95 -18.76 -8.38
C GLY A 659 21.06 -17.68 -9.47
N TYR A 660 20.16 -17.64 -10.46
CA TYR A 660 20.16 -16.56 -11.44
C TYR A 660 19.69 -15.25 -10.79
N ALA A 661 20.47 -14.17 -10.97
CA ALA A 661 20.13 -12.84 -10.48
C ALA A 661 19.15 -12.14 -11.43
N ILE A 662 17.85 -12.30 -11.18
CA ILE A 662 16.77 -11.72 -11.99
C ILE A 662 16.21 -10.47 -11.32
N ALA A 663 16.38 -9.31 -11.95
CA ALA A 663 15.91 -8.02 -11.44
C ALA A 663 14.41 -7.81 -11.63
N THR A 664 13.90 -8.19 -12.80
CA THR A 664 12.51 -7.95 -13.19
C THR A 664 11.91 -9.09 -14.00
N ASN A 665 10.59 -9.26 -13.91
CA ASN A 665 9.81 -10.06 -14.85
C ASN A 665 8.77 -9.16 -15.55
N GLN A 666 8.86 -9.05 -16.88
CA GLN A 666 7.90 -8.31 -17.68
C GLN A 666 6.73 -9.23 -18.07
N VAL A 667 5.51 -8.95 -17.60
CA VAL A 667 4.33 -9.81 -17.80
C VAL A 667 3.07 -9.02 -18.13
N SER A 668 2.08 -9.68 -18.75
CA SER A 668 0.77 -9.08 -19.00
C SER A 668 0.01 -8.89 -17.69
N CYS A 669 -0.55 -7.69 -17.49
CA CYS A 669 -1.49 -7.42 -16.39
C CYS A 669 -2.41 -6.26 -16.75
N SER A 670 -3.69 -6.40 -16.44
CA SER A 670 -4.69 -5.34 -16.59
C SER A 670 -5.85 -5.56 -15.63
N VAL A 671 -6.82 -4.64 -15.62
CA VAL A 671 -8.10 -4.84 -14.93
C VAL A 671 -8.90 -6.05 -15.43
N VAL A 672 -8.49 -6.69 -16.54
CA VAL A 672 -9.08 -7.92 -17.08
C VAL A 672 -8.16 -9.12 -16.86
N ASP A 673 -6.88 -9.00 -17.22
CA ASP A 673 -5.88 -10.05 -17.00
C ASP A 673 -5.33 -9.98 -15.57
N ARG A 674 -5.90 -10.82 -14.71
CA ARG A 674 -5.63 -10.88 -13.27
C ARG A 674 -4.69 -12.02 -12.87
N ARG A 675 -4.08 -12.73 -13.82
CA ARG A 675 -3.18 -13.86 -13.51
C ARG A 675 -2.03 -13.44 -12.59
N LEU A 676 -1.55 -12.19 -12.69
CA LEU A 676 -0.51 -11.65 -11.81
C LEU A 676 -0.91 -11.69 -10.32
N VAL A 677 -2.16 -11.33 -10.01
CA VAL A 677 -2.65 -11.15 -8.63
C VAL A 677 -3.47 -12.33 -8.11
N ARG A 678 -4.09 -13.12 -9.00
CA ARG A 678 -4.81 -14.36 -8.63
C ARG A 678 -3.89 -15.58 -8.62
N GLY A 679 -2.85 -15.58 -9.45
CA GLY A 679 -1.84 -16.63 -9.50
C GLY A 679 -0.74 -16.45 -8.45
N ARG A 680 0.31 -17.27 -8.55
CA ARG A 680 1.43 -17.22 -7.60
C ARG A 680 2.42 -16.10 -7.87
N MET A 681 2.43 -15.55 -9.10
CA MET A 681 3.45 -14.63 -9.59
C MET A 681 3.74 -13.45 -8.65
N ALA A 682 2.72 -12.70 -8.21
CA ALA A 682 2.92 -11.57 -7.29
C ALA A 682 3.54 -12.02 -5.96
N GLY A 683 3.13 -13.18 -5.43
CA GLY A 683 3.71 -13.74 -4.21
C GLY A 683 5.19 -14.12 -4.37
N VAL A 684 5.55 -14.71 -5.52
CA VAL A 684 6.95 -15.03 -5.86
C VAL A 684 7.79 -13.75 -5.91
N CYS A 685 7.34 -12.77 -6.70
CA CYS A 685 8.04 -11.50 -6.88
C CYS A 685 8.25 -10.77 -5.55
N ALA A 686 7.22 -10.70 -4.69
CA ALA A 686 7.31 -10.05 -3.40
C ALA A 686 8.32 -10.73 -2.46
N ARG A 687 8.30 -12.07 -2.36
CA ARG A 687 9.23 -12.82 -1.50
C ARG A 687 10.67 -12.74 -1.98
N ARG A 688 10.89 -12.67 -3.28
CA ARG A 688 12.22 -12.77 -3.90
C ARG A 688 12.80 -11.43 -4.35
N GLY A 689 12.08 -10.32 -4.16
CA GLY A 689 12.54 -8.99 -4.51
C GLY A 689 12.58 -8.70 -6.02
N VAL A 690 11.81 -9.43 -6.82
CA VAL A 690 11.74 -9.23 -8.28
C VAL A 690 10.68 -8.18 -8.62
N GLY A 691 11.04 -7.17 -9.40
CA GLY A 691 10.10 -6.14 -9.86
C GLY A 691 9.26 -6.60 -11.06
N VAL A 692 7.98 -6.23 -11.11
CA VAL A 692 7.13 -6.49 -12.28
C VAL A 692 7.07 -5.26 -13.18
N LEU A 693 7.32 -5.46 -14.47
CA LEU A 693 7.04 -4.49 -15.53
C LEU A 693 5.79 -4.94 -16.27
N ALA A 694 4.65 -4.27 -16.02
CA ALA A 694 3.35 -4.72 -16.51
C ALA A 694 3.08 -4.18 -17.91
N TYR A 695 2.95 -5.06 -18.91
CA TYR A 695 2.47 -4.68 -20.24
C TYR A 695 1.00 -5.06 -20.43
N GLY A 696 0.36 -4.53 -21.47
CA GLY A 696 -1.04 -4.88 -21.78
C GLY A 696 -2.07 -4.23 -20.87
N THR A 697 -1.63 -3.33 -19.99
CA THR A 697 -2.42 -2.54 -19.04
C THR A 697 -3.66 -1.88 -19.66
N LEU A 698 -3.56 -1.44 -20.91
CA LEU A 698 -4.65 -0.75 -21.64
C LEU A 698 -5.35 -1.62 -22.70
N LEU A 699 -5.03 -2.93 -22.77
CA LEU A 699 -5.59 -3.87 -23.74
C LEU A 699 -5.57 -3.35 -25.19
N GLY A 700 -4.43 -2.78 -25.61
CA GLY A 700 -4.26 -2.25 -26.97
C GLY A 700 -5.13 -1.03 -27.29
N GLY A 701 -5.76 -0.42 -26.28
CA GLY A 701 -6.67 0.71 -26.40
C GLY A 701 -8.14 0.39 -26.13
N PHE A 702 -8.50 -0.87 -25.85
CA PHE A 702 -9.88 -1.22 -25.46
C PHE A 702 -10.31 -0.56 -24.14
N LEU A 703 -9.38 -0.29 -23.24
CA LEU A 703 -9.64 0.47 -22.01
C LEU A 703 -9.62 1.98 -22.27
N SER A 704 -10.57 2.45 -23.07
CA SER A 704 -10.80 3.87 -23.40
C SER A 704 -12.28 4.19 -23.55
N GLU A 705 -12.60 5.48 -23.49
CA GLU A 705 -13.96 6.02 -23.59
C GLU A 705 -14.66 5.57 -24.87
N LYS A 706 -13.91 5.45 -25.98
CA LYS A 706 -14.41 5.01 -27.29
C LYS A 706 -15.16 3.68 -27.24
N TRP A 707 -14.77 2.78 -26.35
CA TRP A 707 -15.31 1.41 -26.31
C TRP A 707 -16.41 1.22 -25.27
N VAL A 708 -16.71 2.23 -24.44
CA VAL A 708 -17.76 2.14 -23.42
C VAL A 708 -19.12 2.02 -24.11
N GLY A 709 -19.80 0.88 -23.91
CA GLY A 709 -21.10 0.60 -24.53
C GLY A 709 -21.05 0.24 -26.01
N ALA A 710 -19.86 0.17 -26.62
CA ALA A 710 -19.71 -0.24 -28.02
C ALA A 710 -19.99 -1.74 -28.20
N PRO A 711 -20.55 -2.18 -29.34
CA PRO A 711 -20.67 -3.60 -29.66
C PRO A 711 -19.29 -4.25 -29.90
N GLU A 712 -19.20 -5.58 -29.75
CA GLU A 712 -17.97 -6.31 -30.08
C GLU A 712 -17.63 -6.10 -31.57
N PRO A 713 -16.36 -5.82 -31.92
CA PRO A 713 -15.95 -5.77 -33.32
C PRO A 713 -16.28 -7.08 -34.05
N THR A 714 -17.04 -6.98 -35.14
CA THR A 714 -17.47 -8.15 -35.95
C THR A 714 -16.42 -8.61 -36.96
N SER A 715 -15.44 -7.76 -37.30
CA SER A 715 -14.32 -8.07 -38.20
C SER A 715 -12.98 -7.76 -37.52
N VAL A 716 -12.05 -8.71 -37.60
CA VAL A 716 -10.69 -8.60 -37.06
C VAL A 716 -9.76 -7.83 -38.02
N GLU A 717 -10.11 -7.77 -39.31
CA GLU A 717 -9.35 -7.09 -40.36
C GLU A 717 -9.32 -5.57 -40.18
N GLY A 718 -10.37 -4.99 -39.58
CA GLY A 718 -10.42 -3.56 -39.23
C GLY A 718 -9.68 -3.18 -37.95
N LEU A 719 -9.10 -4.16 -37.22
CA LEU A 719 -8.39 -3.93 -35.97
C LEU A 719 -6.88 -3.87 -36.17
N ASN A 720 -6.23 -2.92 -35.48
CA ASN A 720 -4.77 -2.90 -35.41
C ASN A 720 -4.24 -4.17 -34.69
N TRP A 721 -2.95 -4.43 -34.84
CA TRP A 721 -2.30 -5.63 -34.30
C TRP A 721 -2.53 -5.85 -32.80
N SER A 722 -2.38 -4.79 -32.00
CA SER A 722 -2.61 -4.84 -30.55
C SER A 722 -4.07 -5.17 -30.22
N LEU A 723 -5.04 -4.53 -30.88
CA LEU A 723 -6.46 -4.81 -30.66
C LEU A 723 -6.82 -6.25 -31.02
N ARG A 724 -6.23 -6.84 -32.08
CA ARG A 724 -6.43 -8.26 -32.39
C ARG A 724 -5.94 -9.17 -31.26
N LYS A 725 -4.74 -8.90 -30.72
CA LYS A 725 -4.20 -9.62 -29.56
C LYS A 725 -5.14 -9.54 -28.36
N TYR A 726 -5.50 -8.32 -27.93
CA TYR A 726 -6.26 -8.15 -26.69
C TYR A 726 -7.75 -8.48 -26.81
N LEU A 727 -8.32 -8.56 -28.01
CA LEU A 727 -9.66 -9.12 -28.20
C LEU A 727 -9.68 -10.61 -27.79
N ARG A 728 -8.59 -11.36 -28.01
CA ARG A 728 -8.45 -12.74 -27.54
C ARG A 728 -8.37 -12.82 -26.01
N PHE A 729 -7.68 -11.90 -25.36
CA PHE A 729 -7.69 -11.78 -23.89
C PHE A 729 -9.10 -11.54 -23.37
N ILE A 730 -9.86 -10.62 -23.98
CA ILE A 730 -11.25 -10.34 -23.62
C ILE A 730 -12.12 -11.59 -23.79
N ARG A 731 -11.97 -12.31 -24.91
CA ARG A 731 -12.70 -13.57 -25.16
C ARG A 731 -12.36 -14.66 -24.14
N ALA A 732 -11.07 -14.82 -23.82
CA ALA A 732 -10.61 -15.76 -22.79
C ALA A 732 -11.11 -15.39 -21.39
N ALA A 733 -11.28 -14.10 -21.10
CA ALA A 733 -11.77 -13.61 -19.81
C ALA A 733 -13.32 -13.59 -19.68
N GLY A 734 -14.04 -14.35 -20.50
CA GLY A 734 -15.52 -14.45 -20.43
C GLY A 734 -16.28 -13.64 -21.48
N GLY A 735 -15.58 -13.05 -22.46
CA GLY A 735 -16.19 -12.41 -23.62
C GLY A 735 -16.55 -10.94 -23.44
N TRP A 736 -17.10 -10.35 -24.49
CA TRP A 736 -17.31 -8.91 -24.60
C TRP A 736 -18.27 -8.35 -23.54
N ALA A 737 -19.31 -9.11 -23.17
CA ALA A 737 -20.29 -8.68 -22.17
C ALA A 737 -19.64 -8.48 -20.79
N ALA A 738 -18.82 -9.44 -20.35
CA ALA A 738 -18.09 -9.36 -19.08
C ALA A 738 -17.08 -8.20 -19.10
N PHE A 739 -16.34 -8.05 -20.21
CA PHE A 739 -15.45 -6.90 -20.42
C PHE A 739 -16.19 -5.56 -20.34
N GLN A 740 -17.37 -5.43 -20.95
CA GLN A 740 -18.18 -4.20 -20.87
C GLN A 740 -18.63 -3.88 -19.45
N GLY A 741 -18.91 -4.89 -18.62
CA GLY A 741 -19.19 -4.70 -17.19
C GLY A 741 -18.02 -4.02 -16.48
N VAL A 742 -16.81 -4.54 -16.66
CA VAL A 742 -15.57 -3.96 -16.09
C VAL A 742 -15.30 -2.57 -16.66
N LEU A 743 -15.39 -2.40 -17.99
CA LEU A 743 -15.12 -1.12 -18.64
C LEU A 743 -16.07 -0.01 -18.15
N LYS A 744 -17.35 -0.32 -17.94
CA LYS A 744 -18.33 0.63 -17.37
C LYS A 744 -18.00 1.00 -15.93
N ALA A 745 -17.57 0.05 -15.10
CA ALA A 745 -17.14 0.34 -13.73
C ALA A 745 -15.91 1.25 -13.71
N VAL A 746 -14.89 0.94 -14.52
CA VAL A 746 -13.70 1.79 -14.68
C VAL A 746 -14.07 3.18 -15.21
N ALA A 747 -15.01 3.27 -16.15
CA ALA A 747 -15.49 4.56 -16.67
C ALA A 747 -16.26 5.38 -15.62
N ALA A 748 -17.06 4.75 -14.77
CA ALA A 748 -17.73 5.43 -13.67
C ALA A 748 -16.73 6.00 -12.65
N VAL A 749 -15.68 5.23 -12.31
CA VAL A 749 -14.57 5.71 -11.47
C VAL A 749 -13.82 6.85 -12.17
N ALA A 750 -13.55 6.74 -13.48
CA ALA A 750 -12.89 7.79 -14.23
C ALA A 750 -13.70 9.10 -14.21
N GLN A 751 -15.03 9.01 -14.35
CA GLN A 751 -15.95 10.13 -14.23
C GLN A 751 -15.93 10.75 -12.83
N LYS A 752 -15.97 9.92 -11.77
CA LYS A 752 -15.87 10.39 -10.37
C LYS A 752 -14.63 11.24 -10.13
N HIS A 753 -13.50 10.84 -10.69
CA HIS A 753 -12.20 11.51 -10.50
C HIS A 753 -11.86 12.56 -11.56
N GLY A 754 -12.72 12.78 -12.57
CA GLY A 754 -12.46 13.74 -13.64
C GLY A 754 -11.25 13.38 -14.53
N VAL A 755 -10.94 12.10 -14.67
CA VAL A 755 -9.81 11.58 -15.45
C VAL A 755 -10.29 10.65 -16.58
N ARG A 756 -9.35 10.19 -17.42
CA ARG A 756 -9.64 9.22 -18.49
C ARG A 756 -9.72 7.79 -17.95
N VAL A 757 -10.47 6.93 -18.65
CA VAL A 757 -10.55 5.46 -18.40
C VAL A 757 -9.15 4.85 -18.31
N ALA A 758 -8.25 5.26 -19.21
CA ALA A 758 -6.88 4.79 -19.24
C ALA A 758 -6.10 5.11 -17.94
N ALA A 759 -6.33 6.28 -17.33
CA ALA A 759 -5.66 6.66 -16.08
C ALA A 759 -6.09 5.75 -14.92
N VAL A 760 -7.39 5.46 -14.79
CA VAL A 760 -7.91 4.52 -13.78
C VAL A 760 -7.36 3.11 -13.99
N ALA A 761 -7.38 2.62 -15.23
CA ALA A 761 -6.86 1.28 -15.54
C ALA A 761 -5.35 1.16 -15.23
N MET A 762 -4.55 2.16 -15.56
CA MET A 762 -3.12 2.20 -15.22
C MET A 762 -2.90 2.29 -13.71
N ARG A 763 -3.65 3.16 -13.01
CA ARG A 763 -3.54 3.31 -11.55
C ARG A 763 -3.85 2.02 -10.82
N TRP A 764 -4.90 1.31 -11.26
CA TRP A 764 -5.26 0.01 -10.68
C TRP A 764 -4.10 -1.00 -10.77
N VAL A 765 -3.39 -1.05 -11.90
CA VAL A 765 -2.21 -1.94 -12.05
C VAL A 765 -1.02 -1.43 -11.25
N LEU A 766 -0.77 -0.12 -11.22
CA LEU A 766 0.33 0.48 -10.45
C LEU A 766 0.17 0.33 -8.94
N ASP A 767 -1.04 0.15 -8.43
CA ASP A 767 -1.29 -0.08 -7.02
C ASP A 767 -0.98 -1.52 -6.58
N ILE A 768 -0.70 -2.42 -7.52
CA ILE A 768 -0.23 -3.76 -7.18
C ILE A 768 1.21 -3.63 -6.65
N PRO A 769 1.52 -4.03 -5.41
CA PRO A 769 2.79 -3.67 -4.75
C PRO A 769 4.07 -4.11 -5.50
N VAL A 770 4.00 -5.24 -6.21
CA VAL A 770 5.14 -5.77 -6.99
C VAL A 770 5.34 -5.06 -8.33
N VAL A 771 4.36 -4.28 -8.81
CA VAL A 771 4.45 -3.57 -10.09
C VAL A 771 5.30 -2.31 -9.91
N LYS A 772 6.46 -2.33 -10.57
CA LYS A 772 7.40 -1.20 -10.60
C LYS A 772 7.00 -0.17 -11.63
N ALA A 773 6.60 -0.61 -12.83
CA ALA A 773 6.08 0.28 -13.85
C ALA A 773 5.06 -0.41 -14.75
N VAL A 774 4.18 0.38 -15.36
CA VAL A 774 3.35 -0.04 -16.49
C VAL A 774 4.02 0.37 -17.81
N ILE A 775 3.92 -0.47 -18.84
CA ILE A 775 4.46 -0.20 -20.17
C ILE A 775 3.32 0.21 -21.09
N VAL A 776 3.37 1.44 -21.58
CA VAL A 776 2.33 2.08 -22.41
C VAL A 776 2.90 2.36 -23.80
N GLY A 777 2.20 1.90 -24.83
CA GLY A 777 2.67 2.01 -26.21
C GLY A 777 2.80 3.47 -26.66
N ALA A 778 3.94 3.81 -27.27
CA ALA A 778 4.22 5.13 -27.83
C ALA A 778 4.50 5.02 -29.34
N ARG A 779 3.79 5.81 -30.16
CA ARG A 779 4.01 5.87 -31.62
C ARG A 779 5.22 6.70 -32.01
N LEU A 780 5.67 7.58 -31.11
CA LEU A 780 6.74 8.55 -31.36
C LEU A 780 6.53 9.34 -32.68
N SER A 781 5.34 9.89 -32.85
CA SER A 781 5.01 10.87 -33.90
C SER A 781 4.80 12.28 -33.32
N GLU A 782 4.59 13.29 -34.18
CA GLU A 782 4.20 14.65 -33.77
C GLU A 782 2.97 14.67 -32.84
N GLU A 783 2.10 13.65 -32.96
CA GLU A 783 0.90 13.53 -32.14
C GLU A 783 1.14 12.88 -30.77
N SER A 784 2.36 12.43 -30.45
CA SER A 784 2.68 11.75 -29.18
C SER A 784 2.37 12.61 -27.95
N GLY A 785 2.45 13.94 -28.09
CA GLY A 785 2.04 14.89 -27.06
C GLY A 785 0.55 14.81 -26.69
N LYS A 786 -0.34 14.40 -27.61
CA LYS A 786 -1.81 14.44 -27.43
C LYS A 786 -2.31 13.64 -26.23
N HIS A 787 -1.61 12.58 -25.86
CA HIS A 787 -2.00 11.72 -24.75
C HIS A 787 -1.16 11.94 -23.49
N THR A 788 -0.15 12.79 -23.53
CA THR A 788 0.81 12.99 -22.44
C THR A 788 0.13 13.51 -21.18
N ALA A 789 -0.62 14.61 -21.29
CA ALA A 789 -1.34 15.17 -20.13
C ALA A 789 -2.33 14.17 -19.51
N GLY A 790 -3.07 13.44 -20.34
CA GLY A 790 -4.03 12.44 -19.88
C GLY A 790 -3.38 11.15 -19.36
N ASN A 791 -2.11 10.89 -19.66
CA ASN A 791 -1.33 9.80 -19.08
C ASN A 791 -0.73 10.22 -17.74
N LEU A 792 -0.22 11.45 -17.64
CA LEU A 792 0.32 12.01 -16.39
C LEU A 792 -0.72 12.11 -15.27
N ALA A 793 -2.01 12.23 -15.62
CA ALA A 793 -3.12 12.19 -14.66
C ALA A 793 -3.10 10.96 -13.74
N VAL A 794 -2.50 9.84 -14.17
CA VAL A 794 -2.37 8.62 -13.36
C VAL A 794 -1.60 8.84 -12.05
N PHE A 795 -0.62 9.75 -12.04
CA PHE A 795 0.25 10.01 -10.88
C PHE A 795 -0.38 10.97 -9.87
N GLY A 796 -1.49 11.63 -10.24
CA GLY A 796 -2.30 12.42 -9.32
C GLY A 796 -3.57 11.69 -8.85
N LEU A 797 -3.81 10.47 -9.34
CA LEU A 797 -5.01 9.69 -9.04
C LEU A 797 -4.77 8.77 -7.84
N SER A 798 -5.70 8.73 -6.89
CA SER A 798 -5.77 7.72 -5.83
C SER A 798 -7.12 7.02 -5.90
N LEU A 799 -7.11 5.68 -5.93
CA LEU A 799 -8.33 4.87 -5.91
C LEU A 799 -8.71 4.57 -4.46
N ASP A 800 -9.88 5.04 -4.04
CA ASP A 800 -10.42 4.78 -2.71
C ASP A 800 -11.08 3.39 -2.61
N ASP A 801 -11.52 3.03 -1.41
CA ASP A 801 -12.15 1.72 -1.15
C ASP A 801 -13.43 1.50 -1.98
N GLU A 802 -14.18 2.56 -2.27
CA GLU A 802 -15.39 2.46 -3.08
C GLU A 802 -15.04 2.18 -4.55
N ASP A 803 -14.02 2.86 -5.08
CA ASP A 803 -13.52 2.64 -6.44
C ASP A 803 -13.03 1.20 -6.62
N ARG A 804 -12.21 0.73 -5.68
CA ARG A 804 -11.66 -0.64 -5.68
C ARG A 804 -12.78 -1.67 -5.58
N THR A 805 -13.76 -1.44 -4.71
CA THR A 805 -14.92 -2.33 -4.55
C THR A 805 -15.76 -2.39 -5.81
N ALA A 806 -16.02 -1.24 -6.46
CA ALA A 806 -16.80 -1.18 -7.70
C ALA A 806 -16.12 -1.96 -8.84
N ILE A 807 -14.80 -1.78 -9.02
CA ILE A 807 -14.02 -2.52 -10.01
C ILE A 807 -14.00 -4.01 -9.67
N ALA A 808 -13.71 -4.38 -8.42
CA ALA A 808 -13.66 -5.78 -7.99
C ALA A 808 -14.97 -6.52 -8.22
N LYS A 809 -16.12 -5.89 -7.89
CA LYS A 809 -17.45 -6.45 -8.14
C LYS A 809 -17.71 -6.68 -9.63
N ALA A 810 -17.33 -5.74 -10.49
CA ALA A 810 -17.48 -5.92 -11.94
C ALA A 810 -16.61 -7.06 -12.48
N GLN A 811 -15.44 -7.29 -11.88
CA GLN A 811 -14.54 -8.38 -12.26
C GLN A 811 -15.02 -9.77 -11.82
N GLU A 812 -16.07 -9.90 -10.99
CA GLU A 812 -16.67 -11.20 -10.64
C GLU A 812 -17.31 -11.89 -11.85
N ALA A 813 -17.73 -11.11 -12.86
CA ALA A 813 -18.31 -11.63 -14.10
C ALA A 813 -17.24 -12.14 -15.10
N LEU A 814 -15.96 -11.90 -14.86
CA LEU A 814 -14.88 -12.39 -15.72
C LEU A 814 -14.60 -13.88 -15.45
N ALA A 815 -14.35 -14.64 -16.51
CA ALA A 815 -13.73 -15.96 -16.41
C ALA A 815 -12.22 -15.81 -16.14
N ASP A 816 -11.61 -16.80 -15.49
CA ASP A 816 -10.17 -16.85 -15.36
C ASP A 816 -9.54 -17.19 -16.71
N ILE A 817 -8.59 -16.35 -17.15
CA ILE A 817 -7.78 -16.63 -18.33
C ILE A 817 -6.95 -17.88 -18.03
N PRO A 818 -6.97 -18.92 -18.91
CA PRO A 818 -6.24 -20.15 -18.67
C PRO A 818 -4.72 -19.94 -18.49
N GLY A 819 -4.13 -20.77 -17.62
CA GLY A 819 -2.69 -20.78 -17.38
C GLY A 819 -2.19 -19.70 -16.41
N ASP A 820 -0.87 -19.62 -16.28
CA ASP A 820 -0.17 -18.60 -15.48
C ASP A 820 0.23 -17.38 -16.36
N CYS A 821 0.72 -16.31 -15.74
CA CYS A 821 1.31 -15.19 -16.45
C CYS A 821 2.45 -15.65 -17.37
N GLY A 822 2.44 -15.22 -18.63
CA GLY A 822 3.43 -15.60 -19.63
C GLY A 822 2.97 -16.75 -20.53
N ASP A 823 2.02 -17.59 -20.09
CA ASP A 823 1.51 -18.72 -20.88
C ASP A 823 0.85 -18.30 -22.20
N GLU A 824 0.48 -17.02 -22.35
CA GLU A 824 -0.07 -16.46 -23.59
C GLU A 824 0.79 -16.70 -24.83
N TYR A 825 2.10 -16.94 -24.65
CA TYR A 825 3.07 -17.21 -25.71
C TYR A 825 3.51 -18.69 -25.78
N ARG A 826 2.98 -19.55 -24.91
CA ARG A 826 3.47 -20.94 -24.77
C ARG A 826 2.37 -22.00 -24.80
N ARG A 827 1.16 -21.65 -24.40
CA ARG A 827 0.06 -22.62 -24.25
C ARG A 827 -1.18 -22.13 -24.97
N ALA A 828 -1.94 -23.09 -25.48
CA ALA A 828 -3.25 -22.81 -26.06
C ALA A 828 -4.27 -22.45 -24.96
N PRO A 829 -5.20 -21.51 -25.18
CA PRO A 829 -5.30 -20.68 -26.38
C PRO A 829 -4.18 -19.63 -26.41
N PHE A 830 -3.38 -19.59 -27.49
CA PHE A 830 -2.34 -18.58 -27.65
C PHE A 830 -2.99 -17.20 -27.75
N LEU A 831 -2.57 -16.28 -26.89
CA LEU A 831 -3.12 -14.93 -26.85
C LEU A 831 -2.18 -13.96 -27.59
N THR A 832 -1.77 -14.35 -28.79
CA THR A 832 -1.00 -13.56 -29.75
C THR A 832 -1.94 -12.92 -30.78
N ALA A 833 -1.44 -12.06 -31.68
CA ALA A 833 -2.31 -11.48 -32.71
C ALA A 833 -2.84 -12.54 -33.70
N ALA A 834 -1.96 -13.40 -34.24
CA ALA A 834 -2.35 -14.52 -35.10
C ALA A 834 -3.17 -15.60 -34.37
N GLY A 835 -3.02 -15.75 -33.06
CA GLY A 835 -3.63 -16.86 -32.30
C GLY A 835 -2.81 -18.14 -32.33
N ASP A 836 -1.57 -18.05 -32.81
CA ASP A 836 -0.53 -19.06 -32.77
C ASP A 836 0.85 -18.37 -32.65
N LEU A 837 1.94 -19.11 -32.86
CA LEU A 837 3.30 -18.59 -32.81
C LEU A 837 3.92 -18.30 -34.20
N SER A 838 3.15 -18.34 -35.28
CA SER A 838 3.67 -18.22 -36.66
C SER A 838 4.38 -16.89 -36.93
N ASP A 839 3.97 -15.82 -36.24
CA ASP A 839 4.59 -14.49 -36.32
C ASP A 839 5.90 -14.37 -35.52
N HIS A 840 6.17 -15.32 -34.62
CA HIS A 840 7.23 -15.25 -33.62
C HIS A 840 8.30 -16.33 -33.81
N VAL A 841 7.87 -17.54 -34.17
CA VAL A 841 8.73 -18.71 -34.35
C VAL A 841 8.53 -19.22 -35.77
N LYS A 842 9.58 -19.15 -36.60
CA LYS A 842 9.55 -19.73 -37.94
C LYS A 842 9.65 -21.25 -37.80
N GLY A 843 8.74 -21.98 -38.45
CA GLY A 843 8.69 -23.44 -38.37
C GLY A 843 10.05 -24.09 -38.65
N GLY A 844 10.61 -24.73 -37.62
CA GLY A 844 11.88 -25.45 -37.71
C GLY A 844 11.75 -26.85 -38.30
N ASP A 845 12.88 -27.57 -38.34
CA ASP A 845 13.03 -28.98 -38.75
C ASP A 845 12.19 -29.99 -37.93
N GLY A 846 11.44 -29.52 -36.92
CA GLY A 846 10.58 -30.33 -36.06
C GLY A 846 9.49 -31.11 -36.82
N GLY A 847 8.95 -30.56 -37.91
CA GLY A 847 7.96 -31.27 -38.74
C GLY A 847 8.57 -32.45 -39.50
N ARG A 848 9.83 -32.33 -39.95
CA ARG A 848 10.54 -33.40 -40.64
C ARG A 848 10.91 -34.52 -39.68
N ARG A 849 11.54 -34.20 -38.54
CA ARG A 849 11.89 -35.21 -37.53
C ARG A 849 10.67 -35.93 -36.97
N ARG A 850 9.57 -35.21 -36.75
CA ARG A 850 8.31 -35.82 -36.34
C ARG A 850 7.83 -36.85 -37.37
N ARG A 851 7.85 -36.49 -38.67
CA ARG A 851 7.52 -37.41 -39.75
C ARG A 851 8.47 -38.62 -39.78
N GLU A 852 9.78 -38.42 -39.64
CA GLU A 852 10.76 -39.51 -39.60
C GLU A 852 10.50 -40.48 -38.43
N VAL A 853 10.15 -39.95 -37.25
CA VAL A 853 9.76 -40.78 -36.09
C VAL A 853 8.46 -41.52 -36.35
N GLU A 854 7.44 -40.84 -36.89
CA GLU A 854 6.14 -41.45 -37.23
C GLU A 854 6.29 -42.55 -38.29
N GLU A 855 7.10 -42.33 -39.33
CA GLU A 855 7.41 -43.32 -40.36
C GLU A 855 8.18 -44.52 -39.79
N ALA A 856 9.19 -44.29 -38.96
CA ALA A 856 9.96 -45.36 -38.31
C ALA A 856 9.07 -46.22 -37.40
N VAL A 857 8.19 -45.58 -36.62
CA VAL A 857 7.23 -46.27 -35.74
C VAL A 857 6.18 -47.04 -36.55
N ALA A 858 5.66 -46.45 -37.64
CA ALA A 858 4.70 -47.11 -38.53
C ALA A 858 5.30 -48.34 -39.22
N ALA A 859 6.60 -48.34 -39.48
CA ALA A 859 7.35 -49.49 -39.99
C ALA A 859 7.65 -50.57 -38.91
N GLY A 860 7.14 -50.41 -37.68
CA GLY A 860 7.39 -51.32 -36.56
C GLY A 860 8.74 -51.10 -35.85
N GLY A 861 9.40 -49.98 -36.13
CA GLY A 861 10.71 -49.63 -35.58
C GLY A 861 10.66 -49.17 -34.12
N ARG A 862 11.79 -49.37 -33.43
CA ARG A 862 12.09 -48.77 -32.13
C ARG A 862 12.85 -47.47 -32.34
N VAL A 863 12.37 -46.38 -31.73
CA VAL A 863 13.03 -45.07 -31.80
C VAL A 863 13.54 -44.69 -30.41
N GLU A 864 14.80 -44.27 -30.33
CA GLU A 864 15.43 -43.85 -29.08
C GLU A 864 15.73 -42.35 -29.08
N TYR A 865 15.50 -41.69 -27.94
CA TYR A 865 15.95 -40.33 -27.70
C TYR A 865 16.98 -40.31 -26.58
N ARG A 866 18.08 -39.59 -26.83
CA ARG A 866 19.20 -39.39 -25.90
C ARG A 866 19.34 -37.91 -25.60
N THR A 867 19.59 -37.62 -24.33
CA THR A 867 19.80 -36.24 -23.86
C THR A 867 21.25 -35.79 -24.02
N GLY A 868 22.18 -36.73 -24.24
CA GLY A 868 23.61 -36.43 -24.25
C GLY A 868 24.24 -36.49 -22.86
N SER A 869 23.52 -37.04 -21.87
CA SER A 869 24.07 -37.30 -20.55
C SER A 869 25.27 -38.24 -20.64
N LYS A 870 26.35 -37.93 -19.92
CA LYS A 870 27.55 -38.79 -19.84
C LYS A 870 27.23 -40.21 -19.35
N TRP A 871 26.12 -40.40 -18.63
CA TRP A 871 25.70 -41.68 -18.09
C TRP A 871 24.97 -42.57 -19.09
N GLU A 872 24.30 -42.02 -20.11
CA GLU A 872 23.57 -42.80 -21.12
C GLU A 872 24.45 -43.87 -21.80
N PRO A 873 25.65 -43.54 -22.33
CA PRO A 873 26.52 -44.56 -22.92
C PRO A 873 27.17 -45.49 -21.88
N VAL A 874 27.38 -45.03 -20.64
CA VAL A 874 28.06 -45.81 -19.58
C VAL A 874 27.13 -46.84 -18.95
N ALA A 875 25.90 -46.45 -18.63
CA ALA A 875 24.90 -47.31 -18.01
C ALA A 875 24.01 -48.05 -19.04
N GLY A 876 24.14 -47.73 -20.33
CA GLY A 876 23.46 -48.45 -21.41
C GLY A 876 21.96 -48.17 -21.51
N TYR A 877 21.55 -46.90 -21.32
CA TYR A 877 20.14 -46.49 -21.41
C TYR A 877 19.97 -45.27 -22.33
N SER A 878 18.73 -45.04 -22.76
CA SER A 878 18.32 -43.83 -23.50
C SER A 878 17.36 -43.03 -22.61
N ARG A 879 17.37 -41.68 -22.69
CA ARG A 879 16.42 -40.85 -21.94
C ARG A 879 14.97 -41.30 -22.17
N ALA A 880 14.61 -41.57 -23.42
CA ALA A 880 13.31 -42.13 -23.74
C ALA A 880 13.37 -43.11 -24.92
N VAL A 881 12.42 -44.03 -24.96
CA VAL A 881 12.26 -45.00 -26.04
C VAL A 881 10.79 -45.04 -26.46
N ARG A 882 10.53 -45.00 -27.77
CA ARG A 882 9.21 -45.20 -28.36
C ARG A 882 9.14 -46.53 -29.09
N VAL A 883 8.11 -47.31 -28.80
CA VAL A 883 7.71 -48.52 -29.54
C VAL A 883 6.20 -48.48 -29.73
N GLY A 884 5.75 -48.40 -30.99
CA GLY A 884 4.33 -48.16 -31.29
C GLY A 884 3.84 -46.83 -30.72
N SER A 885 2.69 -46.84 -30.03
CA SER A 885 2.12 -45.66 -29.37
C SER A 885 2.74 -45.37 -28.00
N VAL A 886 3.55 -46.26 -27.44
CA VAL A 886 4.06 -46.13 -26.05
C VAL A 886 5.44 -45.50 -26.05
N ILE A 887 5.58 -44.41 -25.31
CA ILE A 887 6.84 -43.74 -24.97
C ILE A 887 7.14 -44.02 -23.50
N ARG A 888 8.33 -44.56 -23.23
CA ARG A 888 8.84 -44.73 -21.86
C ARG A 888 10.01 -43.79 -21.63
N VAL A 889 9.94 -42.99 -20.58
CA VAL A 889 10.97 -42.05 -20.16
C VAL A 889 11.66 -42.61 -18.91
N SER A 890 12.98 -42.73 -18.99
CA SER A 890 13.84 -43.20 -17.90
C SER A 890 13.82 -42.24 -16.72
N GLY A 891 14.23 -42.71 -15.53
CA GLY A 891 14.37 -41.89 -14.33
C GLY A 891 15.13 -40.59 -14.59
N THR A 892 14.48 -39.47 -14.31
CA THR A 892 14.94 -38.12 -14.67
C THR A 892 15.08 -37.27 -13.43
N THR A 893 16.26 -36.68 -13.24
CA THR A 893 16.60 -35.76 -12.16
C THR A 893 16.94 -34.38 -12.72
N ALA A 894 17.04 -33.37 -11.86
CA ALA A 894 17.27 -31.97 -12.21
C ALA A 894 18.75 -31.66 -12.56
N ASN A 895 19.40 -32.56 -13.30
CA ASN A 895 20.76 -32.35 -13.78
C ASN A 895 20.82 -31.12 -14.72
N PRO A 896 21.79 -30.21 -14.53
CA PRO A 896 21.96 -29.09 -15.43
C PRO A 896 22.51 -29.54 -16.80
N PRO A 897 22.37 -28.70 -17.84
CA PRO A 897 23.07 -28.90 -19.11
C PRO A 897 24.58 -29.08 -18.90
N ALA A 898 25.23 -29.83 -19.80
CA ALA A 898 26.65 -30.16 -19.69
C ALA A 898 27.54 -28.92 -19.48
N GLU A 899 27.19 -27.82 -20.15
CA GLU A 899 27.88 -26.52 -20.12
C GLU A 899 27.78 -25.82 -18.75
N LEU A 900 26.81 -26.20 -17.92
CA LEU A 900 26.55 -25.60 -16.61
C LEU A 900 26.86 -26.53 -15.43
N MET A 901 27.31 -27.77 -15.67
CA MET A 901 27.59 -28.75 -14.60
C MET A 901 28.65 -28.28 -13.59
N GLU A 902 29.56 -27.39 -13.99
CA GLU A 902 30.57 -26.81 -13.08
C GLU A 902 30.03 -25.61 -12.29
N GLN A 903 28.95 -24.97 -12.77
CA GLN A 903 28.37 -23.76 -12.19
C GLN A 903 27.16 -24.06 -11.31
N LEU A 904 26.41 -25.11 -11.63
CA LEU A 904 25.17 -25.50 -10.98
C LEU A 904 25.28 -26.97 -10.55
N ALA A 905 24.93 -27.27 -9.30
CA ALA A 905 24.82 -28.64 -8.82
C ALA A 905 23.52 -29.30 -9.33
N ALA A 906 22.40 -28.58 -9.20
CA ALA A 906 21.09 -28.99 -9.70
C ALA A 906 20.30 -27.76 -10.16
N VAL A 907 19.51 -27.92 -11.22
CA VAL A 907 18.55 -26.89 -11.65
C VAL A 907 17.44 -26.83 -10.60
N GLY A 908 17.17 -25.63 -10.07
CA GLY A 908 16.28 -25.43 -8.93
C GLY A 908 16.96 -25.54 -7.56
N GLY A 909 18.30 -25.71 -7.53
CA GLY A 909 19.08 -25.66 -6.29
C GLY A 909 18.56 -26.62 -5.21
N ALA A 910 18.35 -26.12 -3.99
CA ALA A 910 17.87 -26.90 -2.85
C ALA A 910 16.34 -27.01 -2.72
N SER A 911 15.59 -26.58 -3.75
CA SER A 911 14.12 -26.57 -3.76
C SER A 911 13.60 -27.81 -4.50
N ALA A 912 12.98 -28.74 -3.76
CA ALA A 912 12.38 -29.94 -4.36
C ALA A 912 11.24 -29.58 -5.33
N ARG A 913 10.50 -28.50 -5.04
CA ARG A 913 9.50 -27.91 -5.95
C ARG A 913 10.12 -27.53 -7.30
N SER A 914 11.19 -26.75 -7.27
CA SER A 914 11.86 -26.24 -8.48
C SER A 914 12.57 -27.36 -9.25
N GLN A 915 13.18 -28.33 -8.54
CA GLN A 915 13.72 -29.54 -9.17
C GLN A 915 12.62 -30.36 -9.86
N THR A 916 11.42 -30.47 -9.28
CA THR A 916 10.28 -31.18 -9.90
C THR A 916 9.88 -30.56 -11.23
N VAL A 917 9.81 -29.22 -11.30
CA VAL A 917 9.51 -28.50 -12.55
C VAL A 917 10.60 -28.76 -13.59
N ALA A 918 11.88 -28.62 -13.21
CA ALA A 918 13.00 -28.89 -14.12
C ALA A 918 13.01 -30.32 -14.66
N VAL A 919 12.70 -31.31 -13.81
CA VAL A 919 12.59 -32.71 -14.22
C VAL A 919 11.48 -32.90 -15.25
N LEU A 920 10.32 -32.28 -15.04
CA LEU A 920 9.18 -32.40 -15.94
C LEU A 920 9.43 -31.71 -17.28
N ASP A 921 10.20 -30.61 -17.34
CA ASP A 921 10.64 -30.00 -18.60
C ASP A 921 11.53 -30.97 -19.43
N VAL A 922 12.44 -31.70 -18.76
CA VAL A 922 13.29 -32.70 -19.41
C VAL A 922 12.45 -33.88 -19.94
N ILE A 923 11.45 -34.31 -19.17
CA ILE A 923 10.49 -35.34 -19.58
C ILE A 923 9.68 -34.87 -20.79
N GLU A 924 9.16 -33.64 -20.75
CA GLU A 924 8.41 -33.05 -21.85
C GLU A 924 9.24 -33.01 -23.13
N ARG A 925 10.50 -32.54 -23.04
CA ARG A 925 11.42 -32.54 -24.19
C ARG A 925 11.58 -33.94 -24.78
N ALA A 926 11.78 -34.95 -23.93
CA ALA A 926 11.98 -36.32 -24.38
C ALA A 926 10.74 -36.89 -25.10
N ILE A 927 9.54 -36.60 -24.58
CA ILE A 927 8.27 -37.01 -25.18
C ILE A 927 8.03 -36.30 -26.51
N ARG A 928 8.25 -34.97 -26.57
CA ARG A 928 8.11 -34.17 -27.79
C ARG A 928 9.05 -34.65 -28.91
N ARG A 929 10.30 -34.99 -28.56
CA ARG A 929 11.30 -35.51 -29.51
C ARG A 929 10.92 -36.88 -30.10
N LEU A 930 10.05 -37.62 -29.41
CA LEU A 930 9.50 -38.89 -29.88
C LEU A 930 8.08 -38.75 -30.45
N GLY A 931 7.60 -37.53 -30.72
CA GLY A 931 6.33 -37.26 -31.39
C GLY A 931 5.08 -37.37 -30.50
N GLY A 932 5.24 -37.34 -29.17
CA GLY A 932 4.13 -37.22 -28.22
C GLY A 932 4.02 -35.81 -27.61
N SER A 933 3.17 -35.67 -26.61
CA SER A 933 2.96 -34.46 -25.81
C SER A 933 2.81 -34.79 -24.32
N MET A 934 2.89 -33.79 -23.45
CA MET A 934 2.63 -34.00 -22.01
C MET A 934 1.20 -34.44 -21.71
N SER A 935 0.23 -34.11 -22.57
CA SER A 935 -1.14 -34.61 -22.46
C SER A 935 -1.25 -36.12 -22.74
N ASP A 936 -0.25 -36.74 -23.38
CA ASP A 936 -0.21 -38.18 -23.60
C ASP A 936 0.30 -38.96 -22.39
N VAL A 937 0.78 -38.29 -21.34
CA VAL A 937 1.32 -38.96 -20.14
C VAL A 937 0.20 -39.63 -19.36
N VAL A 938 0.27 -40.95 -19.26
CA VAL A 938 -0.73 -41.76 -18.54
C VAL A 938 -0.26 -42.18 -17.16
N ARG A 939 1.07 -42.15 -16.91
CA ARG A 939 1.65 -42.57 -15.63
C ARG A 939 2.93 -41.83 -15.30
N THR A 940 3.09 -41.48 -14.03
CA THR A 940 4.35 -41.02 -13.42
C THR A 940 4.72 -41.86 -12.20
N ARG A 941 6.02 -42.02 -11.97
CA ARG A 941 6.58 -42.55 -10.72
C ARG A 941 7.55 -41.52 -10.18
N VAL A 942 7.30 -41.04 -8.98
CA VAL A 942 8.03 -39.95 -8.34
C VAL A 942 8.77 -40.53 -7.15
N MET A 943 10.10 -40.42 -7.19
CA MET A 943 10.99 -40.78 -6.09
C MET A 943 11.56 -39.49 -5.50
N ILE A 944 11.37 -39.29 -4.19
CA ILE A 944 11.88 -38.10 -3.49
C ILE A 944 12.87 -38.49 -2.40
N ARG A 945 13.85 -37.64 -2.13
CA ARG A 945 14.87 -37.91 -1.11
C ARG A 945 14.34 -37.74 0.32
N ARG A 946 13.50 -36.73 0.55
CA ARG A 946 13.07 -36.29 1.89
C ARG A 946 11.56 -36.38 2.01
N GLU A 947 11.05 -36.84 3.14
CA GLU A 947 9.60 -37.00 3.35
C GLU A 947 8.90 -35.64 3.52
N GLU A 948 9.58 -34.64 4.07
CA GLU A 948 9.04 -33.29 4.21
C GLU A 948 8.73 -32.60 2.87
N ASP A 949 9.34 -33.05 1.76
CA ASP A 949 9.15 -32.47 0.43
C ASP A 949 7.87 -32.95 -0.30
N VAL A 950 7.16 -33.94 0.26
CA VAL A 950 5.99 -34.58 -0.39
C VAL A 950 4.97 -33.55 -0.90
N ALA A 951 4.63 -32.56 -0.07
CA ALA A 951 3.63 -31.56 -0.41
C ALA A 951 4.09 -30.68 -1.58
N GLU A 952 5.31 -30.15 -1.50
CA GLU A 952 5.82 -29.23 -2.53
C GLU A 952 6.02 -29.92 -3.88
N VAL A 953 6.53 -31.16 -3.88
CA VAL A 953 6.67 -31.98 -5.09
C VAL A 953 5.31 -32.31 -5.70
N SER A 954 4.33 -32.68 -4.86
CA SER A 954 2.98 -32.99 -5.33
C SER A 954 2.28 -31.77 -5.93
N GLU A 955 2.46 -30.59 -5.34
CA GLU A 955 1.94 -29.33 -5.89
C GLU A 955 2.57 -28.97 -7.23
N ALA A 956 3.90 -29.09 -7.36
CA ALA A 956 4.60 -28.81 -8.61
C ALA A 956 4.17 -29.78 -9.73
N HIS A 957 4.13 -31.07 -9.43
CA HIS A 957 3.65 -32.10 -10.34
C HIS A 957 2.19 -31.84 -10.75
N GLY A 958 1.31 -31.60 -9.78
CA GLY A 958 -0.10 -31.30 -10.03
C GLY A 958 -0.30 -30.07 -10.92
N TRP A 959 0.46 -29.01 -10.68
CA TRP A 959 0.44 -27.79 -11.49
C TRP A 959 0.85 -28.06 -12.94
N VAL A 960 1.97 -28.76 -13.20
CA VAL A 960 2.41 -29.05 -14.57
C VAL A 960 1.33 -29.80 -15.35
N PHE A 961 0.76 -30.88 -14.78
CA PHE A 961 -0.25 -31.65 -15.50
C PHE A 961 -1.60 -30.93 -15.62
N GLN A 962 -1.95 -30.06 -14.67
CA GLN A 962 -3.10 -29.16 -14.82
C GLN A 962 -2.94 -28.25 -16.04
N CYS A 963 -1.74 -27.74 -16.29
CA CYS A 963 -1.45 -26.92 -17.48
C CYS A 963 -1.61 -27.68 -18.81
N HIS A 964 -1.54 -29.01 -18.78
CA HIS A 964 -1.76 -29.89 -19.94
C HIS A 964 -3.14 -30.55 -19.96
N GLY A 965 -4.01 -30.21 -19.00
CA GLY A 965 -5.40 -30.69 -18.96
C GLY A 965 -5.56 -32.18 -18.67
N VAL A 966 -4.56 -32.83 -18.04
CA VAL A 966 -4.57 -34.27 -17.79
C VAL A 966 -4.21 -34.61 -16.34
N ARG A 967 -4.52 -35.85 -15.92
CA ARG A 967 -4.19 -36.39 -14.59
C ARG A 967 -3.62 -37.81 -14.75
N PRO A 968 -2.28 -37.97 -14.82
CA PRO A 968 -1.68 -39.30 -14.95
C PRO A 968 -1.86 -40.11 -13.66
N ALA A 969 -1.84 -41.44 -13.79
CA ALA A 969 -1.68 -42.31 -12.63
C ALA A 969 -0.33 -42.01 -11.96
N ASN A 970 -0.34 -41.67 -10.67
CA ASN A 970 0.86 -41.23 -9.96
C ASN A 970 1.19 -42.19 -8.83
N THR A 971 2.48 -42.51 -8.66
CA THR A 971 3.03 -43.18 -7.47
C THR A 971 4.14 -42.31 -6.92
N LEU A 972 4.07 -41.93 -5.64
CA LEU A 972 5.10 -41.15 -4.96
C LEU A 972 5.70 -41.96 -3.81
N THR A 973 7.02 -42.03 -3.74
CA THR A 973 7.76 -42.78 -2.70
C THR A 973 9.01 -42.03 -2.26
N THR A 974 9.44 -42.25 -1.02
CA THR A 974 10.74 -41.79 -0.52
C THR A 974 11.83 -42.81 -0.89
N ALA A 975 12.97 -42.34 -1.39
CA ALA A 975 14.09 -43.19 -1.83
C ALA A 975 15.45 -42.47 -1.70
N GLY A 976 16.54 -43.23 -1.56
CA GLY A 976 17.88 -42.68 -1.70
C GLY A 976 18.20 -42.40 -3.17
N LEU A 977 18.39 -41.13 -3.54
CA LEU A 977 18.71 -40.73 -4.92
C LEU A 977 20.23 -40.69 -5.15
N ILE A 978 20.67 -40.73 -6.41
CA ILE A 978 22.09 -40.60 -6.79
C ILE A 978 22.43 -39.11 -6.92
N GLY A 979 23.48 -38.66 -6.22
CA GLY A 979 23.87 -37.25 -6.11
C GLY A 979 23.22 -36.59 -4.89
N ASP A 980 24.02 -36.02 -3.99
CA ASP A 980 23.56 -35.47 -2.70
C ASP A 980 22.63 -34.26 -2.90
N GLU A 981 22.79 -33.56 -4.01
CA GLU A 981 22.00 -32.41 -4.45
C GLU A 981 20.64 -32.78 -5.06
N MET A 982 20.44 -34.03 -5.51
CA MET A 982 19.22 -34.46 -6.17
C MET A 982 18.14 -34.79 -5.14
N LEU A 983 17.00 -34.10 -5.22
CA LEU A 983 15.88 -34.23 -4.30
C LEU A 983 14.69 -34.98 -4.91
N VAL A 984 14.57 -34.97 -6.24
CA VAL A 984 13.46 -35.57 -6.97
C VAL A 984 13.96 -36.29 -8.22
N GLU A 985 13.47 -37.51 -8.42
CA GLU A 985 13.61 -38.29 -9.65
C GLU A 985 12.23 -38.73 -10.14
N ILE A 986 11.94 -38.55 -11.43
CA ILE A 986 10.64 -38.91 -12.03
C ILE A 986 10.84 -39.79 -13.25
N GLU A 987 10.08 -40.88 -13.30
CA GLU A 987 9.84 -41.67 -14.51
C GLU A 987 8.45 -41.35 -15.07
N ALA A 988 8.31 -41.42 -16.40
CA ALA A 988 7.04 -41.19 -17.06
C ALA A 988 6.77 -42.21 -18.17
N GLU A 989 5.49 -42.52 -18.36
CA GLU A 989 5.01 -43.29 -19.50
C GLU A 989 3.90 -42.49 -20.20
N ALA A 990 4.04 -42.35 -21.51
CA ALA A 990 3.08 -41.67 -22.36
C ALA A 990 2.54 -42.61 -23.45
N VAL A 991 1.27 -42.46 -23.78
CA VAL A 991 0.58 -43.20 -24.84
C VAL A 991 0.07 -42.19 -25.85
N VAL A 992 0.75 -42.08 -26.99
CA VAL A 992 0.44 -41.10 -28.04
C VAL A 992 -0.99 -41.30 -28.55
N GLY A 993 -1.80 -40.23 -28.49
CA GLY A 993 -3.21 -40.21 -28.90
C GLY A 993 -4.18 -40.48 -27.75
N SER A 994 -3.70 -40.77 -26.54
CA SER A 994 -4.58 -41.05 -25.39
C SER A 994 -5.38 -39.83 -24.90
N SER A 995 -4.96 -38.62 -25.25
CA SER A 995 -5.62 -37.38 -24.86
C SER A 995 -6.82 -36.99 -25.73
N GLU A 996 -7.07 -37.67 -26.85
CA GLU A 996 -8.13 -37.29 -27.80
C GLU A 996 -9.55 -37.57 -27.26
N SER A 997 -9.70 -38.48 -26.29
CA SER A 997 -10.97 -38.75 -25.62
C SER A 997 -10.75 -39.23 -24.18
N VAL A 998 -10.98 -38.35 -23.21
CA VAL A 998 -10.83 -38.67 -21.78
C VAL A 998 -12.21 -38.76 -21.14
N LEU A 999 -12.56 -39.96 -20.64
CA LEU A 999 -13.73 -40.18 -19.80
C LEU A 999 -13.29 -40.20 -18.33
N VAL A 1000 -13.84 -39.29 -17.52
CA VAL A 1000 -13.63 -39.30 -16.06
C VAL A 1000 -14.79 -40.06 -15.41
N VAL A 1001 -14.46 -41.05 -14.58
CA VAL A 1001 -15.43 -41.79 -13.76
C VAL A 1001 -15.29 -41.28 -12.32
N GLU A 1002 -16.34 -40.68 -11.78
CA GLU A 1002 -16.42 -40.23 -10.39
C GLU A 1002 -17.11 -41.26 -9.48
#